data_AF-D5ASD8-F1
#
_entry.id   AF-D5ASD8-F1
#
_cell.length_a   1.000
_cell.length_b   1.000
_cell.length_c   1.000
_cell.angle_alpha   90.00
_cell.angle_beta   90.00
_cell.angle_gamma   90.00
#
_symmetry.space_group_name_H-M   'P 1'
#
loop_
_entity.id
_entity.type
_entity.pdbx_description
1 polymer ?
#
loop_
_entity_poly.entity_id
_entity_poly.type
_entity_poly.pdbx_seq_one_letter_code
_entity_poly.pdbx_strand_id
1 'polypeptide(L)'
;MKHLRRYRLEWTVLTPLHVGAGQSELRAHDEEDASEVALIARDHAGKPWIPGSTIKGALGATCTDVKVRLFGKPHEKGSQQARGTLTFSGARYVSKAGSSASFELAQTSVAVGTGVAAANKLYRRDFVPEGVTFTSDIDVESGDEPTVQADCAALETLLALAASSEGLNLGANKADDLGRLQITRIERAESRFGPTGWTAQTFAPHTIAASAPVRAPLFGLRMVCPGPFLSKGGQTDNETQPLMDAAGKAPRIMGTAVSGALRKRAEWLWALHLHRGGGAEMKSCKTSAGPRDLDPVQRLFGYEGRRGLLQVSPRNVSAKGSCQIPGVSLDAMTAAPRDGLLFFYHAHHGVTFDLSISTRADLDAAETNLFDLLKADLEANGLKLGMGTTKGFGWFCSDQDPILKHYSEKQTEALKLKSKEDPADHYAEAELPSNLVTIPYRLSRIDPNVIQLPEQRVSDRFSNHALLSKPMPAAASGHIDLVWHVETPVLVAAQTHDHTKPPKDVPFQKIGDTFAIPGSTIKGMLRAELERRVNARAYRIIENLLAITDDPEAERPHLDAKKQLAAFKAHRPDVNENYTPDFAEALFGFVREPESDDKSRSRHEALHLKARISCGMAWLVSEYDADKSRDELYVIAAAEPRPISKFYDHFGRKAYLVDNASAADVVARLKAAERKLDKYASPLKLLHPKQGQNLLFAQRIYLHNMTEAEIGAFLTVLTLDFTLRNRFLIGRARAFNAGKCFPAKIKLTLTPNDAGADYPARGGSKADMRMIGQSATPFLSAFGKFVNSGEDPSTARDPALARSMGFAAKEFNAAHDPLFGDYLRKRSRLDDGKIYYQQTSDDPKNRNFSASDRQKAFEANNGRLAAVLKKTWRD
;
A
#
# COMPACT_ATOMS: atom_id res chain seq x y z
N MET A 1 -14.06 61.72 26.52
CA MET A 1 -14.86 61.49 25.29
C MET A 1 -14.67 60.04 24.92
N LYS A 2 -15.70 59.34 24.42
CA LYS A 2 -15.50 57.97 23.91
C LYS A 2 -15.05 58.02 22.46
N HIS A 3 -14.08 57.18 22.13
CA HIS A 3 -13.52 57.05 20.80
C HIS A 3 -13.96 55.70 20.22
N LEU A 4 -14.51 55.74 19.00
CA LEU A 4 -14.94 54.56 18.26
C LEU A 4 -14.20 54.53 16.92
N ARG A 5 -13.56 53.41 16.63
CA ARG A 5 -13.00 53.15 15.31
C ARG A 5 -13.64 51.90 14.74
N ARG A 6 -14.21 52.02 13.54
CA ARG A 6 -14.91 50.94 12.84
C ARG A 6 -14.09 50.50 11.64
N TYR A 7 -13.82 49.20 11.57
CA TYR A 7 -13.19 48.55 10.43
C TYR A 7 -14.24 47.79 9.65
N ARG A 8 -14.40 48.10 8.36
CA ARG A 8 -15.17 47.29 7.43
C ARG A 8 -14.22 46.40 6.64
N LEU A 9 -14.50 45.11 6.67
CA LEU A 9 -13.65 44.08 6.11
C LEU A 9 -14.42 43.32 5.04
N GLU A 10 -13.78 43.14 3.89
CA GLU A 10 -14.22 42.20 2.87
C GLU A 10 -13.36 40.93 2.94
N TRP A 11 -14.01 39.79 3.10
CA TRP A 11 -13.40 38.48 3.23
C TRP A 11 -13.67 37.66 1.98
N THR A 12 -12.64 37.06 1.41
CA THR A 12 -12.74 36.09 0.33
C THR A 12 -12.40 34.70 0.84
N VAL A 13 -13.28 33.72 0.60
CA VAL A 13 -13.03 32.32 0.95
C VAL A 13 -11.92 31.76 0.06
N LEU A 14 -10.78 31.37 0.63
CA LEU A 14 -9.66 30.76 -0.10
C LEU A 14 -9.78 29.23 -0.20
N THR A 15 -10.35 28.59 0.82
CA THR A 15 -10.61 27.14 0.85
C THR A 15 -12.02 26.88 1.37
N PRO A 16 -12.67 25.75 1.02
CA PRO A 16 -14.07 25.52 1.36
C PRO A 16 -14.35 25.72 2.85
N LEU A 17 -15.35 26.55 3.16
CA LEU A 17 -15.62 27.00 4.52
C LEU A 17 -16.88 26.34 5.08
N HIS A 18 -16.74 25.63 6.21
CA HIS A 18 -17.87 25.14 6.99
C HIS A 18 -17.92 25.85 8.34
N VAL A 19 -18.92 26.73 8.52
CA VAL A 19 -19.28 27.31 9.81
C VAL A 19 -20.62 26.70 10.19
N GLY A 20 -20.63 25.73 11.10
CA GLY A 20 -21.83 24.94 11.39
C GLY A 20 -22.94 25.76 12.05
N ALA A 21 -24.20 25.48 11.69
CA ALA A 21 -25.39 26.03 12.34
C ALA A 21 -25.74 25.34 13.68
N GLY A 22 -25.04 24.24 14.02
CA GLY A 22 -25.44 23.33 15.10
C GLY A 22 -26.66 22.46 14.74
N GLN A 23 -27.00 22.40 13.45
CA GLN A 23 -28.12 21.65 12.90
C GLN A 23 -27.64 20.68 11.82
N SER A 24 -28.38 19.60 11.65
CA SER A 24 -28.23 18.62 10.57
C SER A 24 -29.58 18.34 9.92
N GLU A 25 -29.54 17.87 8.67
CA GLU A 25 -30.71 17.52 7.88
C GLU A 25 -30.49 16.14 7.25
N LEU A 26 -31.51 15.28 7.27
CA LEU A 26 -31.50 14.04 6.49
C LEU A 26 -31.79 14.39 5.03
N ARG A 27 -30.80 14.23 4.15
CA ARG A 27 -30.99 14.38 2.70
C ARG A 27 -30.93 13.00 2.05
N ALA A 28 -31.96 12.70 1.26
CA ALA A 28 -31.97 11.54 0.39
C ALA A 28 -31.00 11.80 -0.77
N HIS A 29 -30.01 10.92 -0.94
CA HIS A 29 -29.15 10.92 -2.12
C HIS A 29 -29.57 9.88 -3.14
N ASP A 30 -30.05 8.73 -2.65
CA ASP A 30 -30.61 7.62 -3.42
C ASP A 30 -31.89 7.11 -2.72
N GLU A 31 -32.75 6.33 -3.41
CA GLU A 31 -34.07 5.89 -2.90
C GLU A 31 -34.00 5.14 -1.55
N GLU A 32 -32.85 4.57 -1.20
CA GLU A 32 -32.64 3.78 0.01
C GLU A 32 -31.67 4.40 1.04
N ASP A 33 -30.98 5.50 0.72
CA ASP A 33 -29.87 6.02 1.55
C ASP A 33 -30.04 7.51 1.87
N ALA A 34 -30.82 7.79 2.92
CA ALA A 34 -30.87 9.12 3.54
C ALA A 34 -29.70 9.31 4.48
N SER A 35 -28.93 10.37 4.29
CA SER A 35 -27.74 10.65 5.10
C SER A 35 -27.86 11.98 5.82
N GLU A 36 -27.33 12.02 7.04
CA GLU A 36 -27.31 13.22 7.87
C GLU A 36 -26.23 14.19 7.36
N VAL A 37 -26.67 15.38 6.93
CA VAL A 37 -25.81 16.45 6.41
C VAL A 37 -25.73 17.57 7.44
N ALA A 38 -24.52 17.88 7.93
CA ALA A 38 -24.32 19.01 8.83
C ALA A 38 -24.40 20.34 8.05
N LEU A 39 -25.31 21.22 8.46
CA LEU A 39 -25.62 22.45 7.76
C LEU A 39 -24.67 23.60 8.13
N ILE A 40 -24.39 24.48 7.15
CA ILE A 40 -23.73 25.77 7.41
C ILE A 40 -24.71 26.77 8.03
N ALA A 41 -24.17 27.72 8.79
CA ALA A 41 -24.90 28.88 9.29
C ALA A 41 -25.40 29.73 8.11
N ARG A 42 -26.68 30.08 8.18
CA ARG A 42 -27.37 30.92 7.19
C ARG A 42 -28.02 32.11 7.88
N ASP A 43 -28.15 33.21 7.15
CA ASP A 43 -28.93 34.36 7.58
C ASP A 43 -30.44 34.12 7.39
N HIS A 44 -31.25 35.11 7.76
CA HIS A 44 -32.71 35.07 7.61
C HIS A 44 -33.17 34.98 6.14
N ALA A 45 -32.30 35.24 5.17
CA ALA A 45 -32.57 35.10 3.74
C ALA A 45 -32.06 33.75 3.19
N GLY A 46 -31.62 32.83 4.05
CA GLY A 46 -31.10 31.52 3.68
C GLY A 46 -29.69 31.56 3.05
N LYS A 47 -29.02 32.72 3.03
CA LYS A 47 -27.68 32.88 2.47
C LYS A 47 -26.62 32.50 3.50
N PRO A 48 -25.45 31.97 3.11
CA PRO A 48 -24.36 31.69 4.04
C PRO A 48 -24.03 32.88 4.93
N TRP A 49 -23.73 32.63 6.19
CA TRP A 49 -23.44 33.68 7.17
C TRP A 49 -22.29 33.24 8.09
N ILE A 50 -21.38 34.15 8.43
CA ILE A 50 -20.32 33.91 9.41
C ILE A 50 -20.65 34.68 10.69
N PRO A 51 -21.00 34.00 11.80
CA PRO A 51 -21.24 34.69 13.06
C PRO A 51 -20.02 35.50 13.51
N GLY A 52 -20.25 36.70 14.06
CA GLY A 52 -19.16 37.55 14.56
C GLY A 52 -18.36 36.88 15.68
N SER A 53 -18.99 35.98 16.45
CA SER A 53 -18.32 35.13 17.44
C SER A 53 -17.29 34.17 16.82
N THR A 54 -17.51 33.69 15.60
CA THR A 54 -16.56 32.83 14.87
C THR A 54 -15.32 33.62 14.45
N ILE A 55 -15.50 34.83 13.92
CA ILE A 55 -14.42 35.76 13.55
C ILE A 55 -13.62 36.16 14.81
N LYS A 56 -14.34 36.57 15.86
CA LYS A 56 -13.78 36.89 17.18
C LYS A 56 -12.93 35.74 17.72
N GLY A 57 -13.45 34.51 17.68
CA GLY A 57 -12.76 33.32 18.17
C GLY A 57 -11.49 33.00 17.39
N ALA A 58 -11.49 33.17 16.06
CA ALA A 58 -10.32 32.90 15.23
C ALA A 58 -9.21 33.94 15.45
N LEU A 59 -9.52 35.24 15.43
CA LEU A 59 -8.54 36.30 15.71
C LEU A 59 -8.05 36.24 17.17
N GLY A 60 -8.93 35.90 18.10
CA GLY A 60 -8.56 35.71 19.51
C GLY A 60 -7.68 34.48 19.73
N ALA A 61 -7.71 33.47 18.84
CA ALA A 61 -6.81 32.32 18.89
C ALA A 61 -5.41 32.64 18.38
N THR A 62 -5.26 33.64 17.51
CA THR A 62 -3.97 34.11 17.00
C THR A 62 -3.31 35.18 17.89
N CYS A 63 -4.09 35.82 18.78
CA CYS A 63 -3.60 36.84 19.70
C CYS A 63 -3.08 36.22 21.01
N THR A 64 -1.82 36.47 21.37
CA THR A 64 -1.22 36.02 22.65
C THR A 64 -1.22 37.12 23.70
N ASP A 65 -0.66 38.30 23.39
CA ASP A 65 -0.17 39.23 24.42
C ASP A 65 -1.28 40.14 24.99
N VAL A 66 -2.19 40.60 24.13
CA VAL A 66 -3.26 41.55 24.49
C VAL A 66 -4.65 40.92 24.43
N LYS A 67 -4.72 39.58 24.44
CA LYS A 67 -5.95 38.82 24.18
C LYS A 67 -7.09 39.20 25.14
N VAL A 68 -6.81 39.25 26.44
CA VAL A 68 -7.83 39.56 27.45
C VAL A 68 -8.36 40.98 27.27
N ARG A 69 -7.49 41.94 26.95
CA ARG A 69 -7.87 43.34 26.76
C ARG A 69 -8.77 43.52 25.52
N LEU A 70 -8.36 42.94 24.39
CA LEU A 70 -9.11 43.07 23.13
C LEU A 70 -10.40 42.24 23.11
N PHE A 71 -10.36 40.99 23.59
CA PHE A 71 -11.45 40.02 23.39
C PHE A 71 -12.30 39.79 24.65
N GLY A 72 -11.82 40.20 25.82
CA GLY A 72 -12.44 39.95 27.13
C GLY A 72 -12.06 38.59 27.73
N LYS A 73 -12.54 38.32 28.94
CA LYS A 73 -12.39 37.01 29.60
C LYS A 73 -13.58 36.09 29.30
N PRO A 74 -13.39 34.76 29.25
CA PRO A 74 -14.49 33.80 29.24
C PRO A 74 -15.42 34.02 30.43
N HIS A 75 -16.70 33.72 30.25
CA HIS A 75 -17.70 33.88 31.29
C HIS A 75 -17.49 32.86 32.42
N GLU A 76 -16.88 33.28 33.52
CA GLU A 76 -16.90 32.52 34.77
C GLU A 76 -18.10 32.99 35.61
N LYS A 77 -18.98 32.06 36.00
CA LYS A 77 -20.15 32.35 36.85
C LYS A 77 -19.68 33.10 38.11
N GLY A 78 -20.16 34.34 38.29
CA GLY A 78 -19.88 35.16 39.48
C GLY A 78 -18.73 36.15 39.36
N SER A 79 -17.99 36.21 38.25
CA SER A 79 -16.94 37.23 38.04
C SER A 79 -17.51 38.51 37.40
N GLN A 80 -17.04 39.68 37.86
CA GLN A 80 -17.28 40.94 37.13
C GLN A 80 -16.57 40.84 35.76
N GLN A 81 -17.36 40.79 34.69
CA GLN A 81 -16.86 40.53 33.35
C GLN A 81 -16.03 41.72 32.84
N ALA A 82 -14.76 41.47 32.55
CA ALA A 82 -13.98 42.37 31.71
C ALA A 82 -14.43 42.20 30.26
N ARG A 83 -15.33 43.08 29.80
CA ARG A 83 -15.69 43.20 28.37
C ARG A 83 -14.45 43.62 27.59
N GLY A 84 -14.13 42.91 26.51
CA GLY A 84 -13.05 43.32 25.61
C GLY A 84 -13.40 44.58 24.83
N THR A 85 -12.38 45.29 24.35
CA THR A 85 -12.55 46.53 23.57
C THR A 85 -13.09 46.30 22.15
N LEU A 86 -13.04 45.06 21.64
CA LEU A 86 -13.51 44.71 20.31
C LEU A 86 -14.96 44.18 20.30
N THR A 87 -15.78 44.73 19.39
CA THR A 87 -17.12 44.23 19.08
C THR A 87 -17.18 43.76 17.62
N PHE A 88 -17.71 42.55 17.40
CA PHE A 88 -17.72 41.90 16.08
C PHE A 88 -19.15 41.77 15.57
N SER A 89 -19.43 42.33 14.40
CA SER A 89 -20.62 41.95 13.63
C SER A 89 -20.38 40.63 12.90
N GLY A 90 -21.46 39.93 12.53
CA GLY A 90 -21.32 38.78 11.64
C GLY A 90 -21.12 39.19 10.19
N ALA A 91 -20.43 38.35 9.43
CA ALA A 91 -20.11 38.61 8.05
C ALA A 91 -21.30 38.21 7.15
N ARG A 92 -21.81 39.21 6.42
CA ARG A 92 -22.88 39.09 5.43
C ARG A 92 -22.34 38.57 4.11
N TYR A 93 -23.01 37.61 3.51
CA TYR A 93 -22.74 37.20 2.13
C TYR A 93 -22.97 38.38 1.17
N VAL A 94 -21.99 38.70 0.34
CA VAL A 94 -22.10 39.79 -0.66
C VAL A 94 -22.42 39.22 -2.03
N SER A 95 -21.64 38.27 -2.55
CA SER A 95 -21.94 37.58 -3.81
C SER A 95 -20.97 36.41 -4.12
N LYS A 96 -21.31 35.64 -5.16
CA LYS A 96 -20.39 35.35 -6.26
C LYS A 96 -21.13 35.25 -7.60
N ALA A 97 -20.50 35.70 -8.69
CA ALA A 97 -20.93 35.46 -10.06
C ALA A 97 -20.96 33.94 -10.36
N GLY A 98 -22.14 33.38 -10.63
CA GLY A 98 -22.32 32.12 -11.36
C GLY A 98 -22.24 30.77 -10.61
N SER A 99 -22.00 30.72 -9.30
CA SER A 99 -21.89 29.45 -8.55
C SER A 99 -22.93 29.32 -7.41
N SER A 100 -23.28 28.08 -7.02
CA SER A 100 -24.13 27.84 -5.85
C SER A 100 -23.53 28.46 -4.58
N ALA A 101 -24.37 28.90 -3.65
CA ALA A 101 -23.92 29.52 -2.39
C ALA A 101 -23.28 28.51 -1.42
N SER A 102 -23.57 27.22 -1.61
CA SER A 102 -22.97 26.12 -0.86
C SER A 102 -22.91 24.86 -1.72
N PHE A 103 -22.07 23.91 -1.34
CA PHE A 103 -22.01 22.57 -1.90
C PHE A 103 -21.80 21.55 -0.78
N GLU A 104 -22.19 20.30 -1.01
CA GLU A 104 -22.02 19.23 -0.04
C GLU A 104 -20.70 18.49 -0.25
N LEU A 105 -20.07 18.08 0.83
CA LEU A 105 -18.87 17.27 0.80
C LEU A 105 -18.99 16.10 1.77
N ALA A 106 -18.79 14.89 1.27
CA ALA A 106 -18.67 13.69 2.08
C ALA A 106 -17.25 13.56 2.67
N GLN A 107 -17.16 13.20 3.94
CA GLN A 107 -15.92 12.98 4.66
C GLN A 107 -15.96 11.64 5.40
N THR A 108 -14.92 10.83 5.25
CA THR A 108 -14.78 9.57 5.98
C THR A 108 -14.03 9.80 7.29
N SER A 109 -14.55 9.27 8.40
CA SER A 109 -13.73 9.09 9.61
C SER A 109 -12.79 7.89 9.44
N VAL A 110 -11.62 7.90 10.09
CA VAL A 110 -10.69 6.77 10.13
C VAL A 110 -10.75 6.16 11.54
N ALA A 111 -10.90 4.84 11.64
CA ALA A 111 -10.88 4.15 12.93
C ALA A 111 -9.46 4.13 13.51
N VAL A 112 -9.34 4.45 14.80
CA VAL A 112 -8.06 4.43 15.51
C VAL A 112 -7.57 2.99 15.61
N GLY A 113 -6.28 2.75 15.33
CA GLY A 113 -5.66 1.42 15.41
C GLY A 113 -5.63 0.64 14.08
N THR A 114 -6.76 0.57 13.36
CA THR A 114 -6.85 -0.22 12.12
C THR A 114 -6.40 0.54 10.87
N GLY A 115 -6.54 1.87 10.87
CA GLY A 115 -6.25 2.71 9.70
C GLY A 115 -7.24 2.50 8.55
N VAL A 116 -8.38 1.87 8.81
CA VAL A 116 -9.49 1.69 7.87
C VAL A 116 -10.51 2.81 8.07
N ALA A 117 -11.23 3.20 7.02
CA ALA A 117 -12.36 4.12 7.15
C ALA A 117 -13.36 3.54 8.17
N ALA A 118 -13.67 4.30 9.21
CA ALA A 118 -14.66 3.91 10.21
C ALA A 118 -16.01 3.76 9.51
N ALA A 119 -16.54 2.55 9.60
CA ALA A 119 -17.61 2.14 8.73
C ALA A 119 -18.94 2.79 9.18
N ASN A 120 -19.78 3.21 8.22
CA ASN A 120 -20.96 4.10 8.38
C ASN A 120 -20.69 5.45 9.05
N LYS A 121 -19.43 5.90 9.14
CA LYS A 121 -19.08 7.28 9.54
C LYS A 121 -18.70 8.11 8.32
N LEU A 122 -19.55 8.09 7.31
CA LEU A 122 -19.50 9.05 6.21
C LEU A 122 -20.29 10.28 6.66
N TYR A 123 -19.59 11.30 7.11
CA TYR A 123 -20.22 12.57 7.47
C TYR A 123 -20.35 13.41 6.21
N ARG A 124 -21.56 13.84 5.89
CA ARG A 124 -21.76 14.86 4.86
C ARG A 124 -21.90 16.21 5.53
N ARG A 125 -21.31 17.25 4.93
CA ARG A 125 -21.43 18.62 5.42
C ARG A 125 -21.56 19.60 4.27
N ASP A 126 -22.35 20.64 4.47
CA ASP A 126 -22.38 21.77 3.56
C ASP A 126 -21.10 22.61 3.72
N PHE A 127 -20.60 23.17 2.62
CA PHE A 127 -19.47 24.10 2.59
C PHE A 127 -19.80 25.29 1.71
N VAL A 128 -19.25 26.44 2.06
CA VAL A 128 -19.20 27.62 1.19
C VAL A 128 -18.01 27.44 0.23
N PRO A 129 -18.22 27.58 -1.10
CA PRO A 129 -17.15 27.42 -2.08
C PRO A 129 -16.13 28.55 -2.06
N GLU A 130 -14.98 28.28 -2.67
CA GLU A 130 -13.89 29.23 -2.82
C GLU A 130 -14.30 30.45 -3.67
N GLY A 131 -13.72 31.60 -3.36
CA GLY A 131 -13.97 32.90 -3.96
C GLY A 131 -15.32 33.54 -3.60
N VAL A 132 -16.13 32.93 -2.72
CA VAL A 132 -17.30 33.62 -2.14
C VAL A 132 -16.81 34.75 -1.24
N THR A 133 -17.50 35.89 -1.30
CA THR A 133 -17.15 37.08 -0.54
C THR A 133 -18.15 37.37 0.58
N PHE A 134 -17.62 37.85 1.72
CA PHE A 134 -18.39 38.29 2.87
C PHE A 134 -17.95 39.68 3.32
N THR A 135 -18.86 40.49 3.87
CA THR A 135 -18.51 41.76 4.52
C THR A 135 -18.87 41.73 6.00
N SER A 136 -17.95 42.18 6.85
CA SER A 136 -18.18 42.35 8.29
C SER A 136 -17.61 43.67 8.78
N ASP A 137 -18.18 44.18 9.86
CA ASP A 137 -17.65 45.32 10.61
C ASP A 137 -17.06 44.86 11.97
N ILE A 138 -15.93 45.45 12.37
CA ILE A 138 -15.32 45.34 13.71
C ILE A 138 -15.21 46.73 14.32
N ASP A 139 -15.73 46.88 15.53
CA ASP A 139 -15.69 48.12 16.30
C ASP A 139 -14.64 48.02 17.42
N VAL A 140 -13.81 49.04 17.54
CA VAL A 140 -12.86 49.26 18.65
C VAL A 140 -13.41 50.40 19.51
N GLU A 141 -13.84 50.07 20.74
CA GLU A 141 -14.33 51.05 21.72
C GLU A 141 -13.37 51.09 22.92
N SER A 142 -12.78 52.25 23.20
CA SER A 142 -12.01 52.48 24.44
C SER A 142 -12.19 53.90 25.00
N GLY A 143 -11.74 54.10 26.24
CA GLY A 143 -12.00 55.30 27.05
C GLY A 143 -11.15 56.52 26.69
N ASP A 144 -9.91 56.32 26.28
CA ASP A 144 -8.96 57.36 25.89
C ASP A 144 -8.31 57.06 24.52
N GLU A 145 -7.92 58.11 23.80
CA GLU A 145 -7.33 58.02 22.46
C GLU A 145 -6.03 57.19 22.42
N PRO A 146 -5.06 57.34 23.36
CA PRO A 146 -3.88 56.47 23.41
C PRO A 146 -4.22 54.97 23.47
N THR A 147 -5.18 54.59 24.32
CA THR A 147 -5.62 53.19 24.43
C THR A 147 -6.29 52.70 23.15
N VAL A 148 -7.19 53.50 22.53
CA VAL A 148 -7.79 53.15 21.23
C VAL A 148 -6.73 52.97 20.15
N GLN A 149 -5.72 53.85 20.11
CA GLN A 149 -4.62 53.76 19.15
C GLN A 149 -3.80 52.47 19.34
N ALA A 150 -3.47 52.12 20.58
CA ALA A 150 -2.75 50.89 20.90
C ALA A 150 -3.56 49.63 20.55
N ASP A 151 -4.87 49.64 20.81
CA ASP A 151 -5.75 48.53 20.46
C ASP A 151 -5.96 48.40 18.95
N CYS A 152 -6.02 49.53 18.22
CA CYS A 152 -6.03 49.52 16.76
C CYS A 152 -4.75 48.93 16.19
N ALA A 153 -3.57 49.33 16.68
CA ALA A 153 -2.31 48.77 16.21
C ALA A 153 -2.23 47.24 16.45
N ALA A 154 -2.73 46.78 17.59
CA ALA A 154 -2.81 45.36 17.88
C ALA A 154 -3.80 44.62 16.97
N LEU A 155 -4.99 45.18 16.73
CA LEU A 155 -5.96 44.62 15.78
C LEU A 155 -5.39 44.61 14.36
N GLU A 156 -4.75 45.68 13.91
CA GLU A 156 -4.16 45.80 12.58
C GLU A 156 -3.08 44.73 12.35
N THR A 157 -2.30 44.37 13.38
CA THR A 157 -1.38 43.21 13.33
C THR A 157 -2.12 41.90 13.05
N LEU A 158 -3.28 41.68 13.69
CA LEU A 158 -4.10 40.48 13.47
C LEU A 158 -4.78 40.49 12.10
N LEU A 159 -5.24 41.66 11.64
CA LEU A 159 -5.83 41.84 10.31
C LEU A 159 -4.79 41.67 9.20
N ALA A 160 -3.53 42.08 9.42
CA ALA A 160 -2.42 41.84 8.49
C ALA A 160 -2.22 40.33 8.25
N LEU A 161 -2.31 39.51 9.30
CA LEU A 161 -2.23 38.05 9.17
C LEU A 161 -3.38 37.51 8.31
N ALA A 162 -4.60 37.99 8.55
CA ALA A 162 -5.78 37.60 7.78
C ALA A 162 -5.81 38.16 6.34
N ALA A 163 -5.12 39.27 6.06
CA ALA A 163 -4.96 39.83 4.73
C ALA A 163 -3.84 39.15 3.90
N SER A 164 -2.97 38.38 4.55
CA SER A 164 -1.93 37.61 3.88
C SER A 164 -2.51 36.61 2.87
N SER A 165 -1.68 36.15 1.93
CA SER A 165 -2.06 35.12 0.96
C SER A 165 -2.46 33.78 1.61
N GLU A 166 -2.06 33.55 2.86
CA GLU A 166 -2.44 32.36 3.61
C GLU A 166 -3.85 32.48 4.24
N GLY A 167 -4.30 33.72 4.50
CA GLY A 167 -5.57 34.01 5.15
C GLY A 167 -5.66 33.52 6.60
N LEU A 168 -6.88 33.55 7.13
CA LEU A 168 -7.24 33.11 8.49
C LEU A 168 -8.13 31.87 8.44
N ASN A 169 -7.81 30.87 9.27
CA ASN A 169 -8.59 29.63 9.38
C ASN A 169 -9.81 29.76 10.32
N LEU A 170 -11.00 29.71 9.73
CA LEU A 170 -12.32 29.78 10.38
C LEU A 170 -13.08 28.45 10.27
N GLY A 171 -14.05 28.24 11.16
CA GLY A 171 -14.97 27.10 11.07
C GLY A 171 -14.38 25.73 11.47
N ALA A 172 -15.00 24.66 10.97
CA ALA A 172 -14.61 23.28 11.19
C ALA A 172 -13.50 22.82 10.24
N ASN A 173 -12.89 21.66 10.54
CA ASN A 173 -11.88 21.02 9.70
C ASN A 173 -10.62 21.88 9.41
N LYS A 174 -10.22 22.72 10.36
CA LYS A 174 -8.95 23.49 10.29
C LYS A 174 -7.68 22.62 10.21
N ALA A 175 -7.80 21.32 10.47
CA ALA A 175 -6.72 20.35 10.29
C ALA A 175 -6.56 19.92 8.82
N ASP A 176 -7.63 20.05 8.01
CA ASP A 176 -7.64 19.83 6.57
C ASP A 176 -7.24 21.06 5.76
N ASP A 177 -6.84 22.13 6.45
CA ASP A 177 -6.58 23.43 5.83
C ASP A 177 -7.83 24.08 5.19
N LEU A 178 -9.01 23.67 5.66
CA LEU A 178 -10.31 24.21 5.23
C LEU A 178 -10.70 25.47 6.01
N GLY A 179 -11.58 26.25 5.40
CA GLY A 179 -12.11 27.49 5.96
C GLY A 179 -11.08 28.61 6.04
N ARG A 180 -10.12 28.68 5.10
CA ARG A 180 -9.25 29.85 4.95
C ARG A 180 -10.04 31.01 4.37
N LEU A 181 -9.95 32.18 4.99
CA LEU A 181 -10.47 33.42 4.45
C LEU A 181 -9.37 34.48 4.39
N GLN A 182 -9.29 35.18 3.27
CA GLN A 182 -8.40 36.32 3.09
C GLN A 182 -9.19 37.61 3.23
N ILE A 183 -8.65 38.60 3.94
CA ILE A 183 -9.17 39.96 3.86
C ILE A 183 -8.64 40.62 2.57
N THR A 184 -9.53 40.94 1.64
CA THR A 184 -9.20 41.54 0.34
C THR A 184 -9.32 43.07 0.36
N ARG A 185 -10.17 43.61 1.24
CA ARG A 185 -10.38 45.06 1.39
C ARG A 185 -10.60 45.41 2.85
N ILE A 186 -9.99 46.54 3.26
CA ILE A 186 -10.13 47.11 4.59
C ILE A 186 -10.49 48.58 4.42
N GLU A 187 -11.55 48.99 5.09
CA GLU A 187 -11.92 50.40 5.23
C GLU A 187 -11.98 50.75 6.70
N ARG A 188 -11.57 51.97 7.05
CA ARG A 188 -11.62 52.47 8.42
C ARG A 188 -12.44 53.73 8.47
N ALA A 189 -13.29 53.84 9.49
CA ALA A 189 -14.01 55.04 9.85
C ALA A 189 -13.74 55.38 11.32
N GLU A 190 -13.66 56.67 11.62
CA GLU A 190 -13.43 57.19 12.97
C GLU A 190 -14.66 57.97 13.44
N SER A 191 -15.00 57.85 14.72
CA SER A 191 -16.13 58.55 15.31
C SER A 191 -15.85 58.93 16.74
N ARG A 192 -16.30 60.12 17.13
CA ARG A 192 -16.16 60.64 18.48
C ARG A 192 -17.53 60.85 19.07
N PHE A 193 -17.72 60.43 20.32
CA PHE A 193 -18.93 60.72 21.07
C PHE A 193 -18.76 62.04 21.82
N GLY A 194 -19.51 63.05 21.38
CA GLY A 194 -19.56 64.38 21.99
C GLY A 194 -20.95 64.71 22.56
N PRO A 195 -21.17 65.94 23.02
CA PRO A 195 -22.45 66.38 23.60
C PRO A 195 -23.66 66.22 22.66
N THR A 196 -23.43 66.25 21.35
CA THR A 196 -24.47 66.12 20.31
C THR A 196 -24.64 64.68 19.79
N GLY A 197 -24.02 63.70 20.45
CA GLY A 197 -24.00 62.31 20.02
C GLY A 197 -22.76 61.92 19.22
N TRP A 198 -22.89 60.90 18.37
CA TRP A 198 -21.82 60.42 17.51
C TRP A 198 -21.66 61.30 16.27
N THR A 199 -20.43 61.65 15.93
CA THR A 199 -20.11 62.27 14.62
C THR A 199 -20.40 61.29 13.48
N ALA A 200 -20.83 61.80 12.33
CA ALA A 200 -21.05 60.98 11.13
C ALA A 200 -19.77 60.19 10.75
N GLN A 201 -19.95 58.92 10.38
CA GLN A 201 -18.84 58.04 10.00
C GLN A 201 -18.60 58.16 8.48
N THR A 202 -17.38 58.48 8.07
CA THR A 202 -16.96 58.35 6.67
C THR A 202 -15.90 57.25 6.59
N PHE A 203 -16.17 56.21 5.81
CA PHE A 203 -15.19 55.14 5.56
C PHE A 203 -14.18 55.60 4.52
N ALA A 204 -12.90 55.41 4.83
CA ALA A 204 -11.81 55.57 3.88
C ALA A 204 -11.10 54.21 3.69
N PRO A 205 -10.60 53.89 2.48
CA PRO A 205 -9.71 52.77 2.28
C PRO A 205 -8.53 52.84 3.26
N HIS A 206 -8.22 51.72 3.90
CA HIS A 206 -7.16 51.63 4.90
C HIS A 206 -6.17 50.56 4.50
N THR A 207 -4.91 50.94 4.32
CA THR A 207 -3.84 50.00 3.98
C THR A 207 -3.14 49.57 5.26
N ILE A 208 -3.18 48.27 5.53
CA ILE A 208 -2.37 47.68 6.59
C ILE A 208 -1.05 47.24 5.97
N ALA A 209 0.07 47.66 6.56
CA ALA A 209 1.37 47.19 6.13
C ALA A 209 1.43 45.65 6.27
N ALA A 210 1.72 44.96 5.18
CA ALA A 210 1.91 43.51 5.19
C ALA A 210 3.19 43.19 5.98
N SER A 211 3.09 43.11 7.30
CA SER A 211 4.25 42.93 8.18
C SER A 211 4.26 41.60 8.93
N ALA A 212 3.22 40.77 8.80
CA ALA A 212 3.23 39.47 9.45
C ALA A 212 4.19 38.56 8.67
N PRO A 213 5.32 38.11 9.27
CA PRO A 213 6.16 37.11 8.63
C PRO A 213 5.32 35.85 8.46
N VAL A 214 5.01 35.51 7.20
CA VAL A 214 4.51 34.17 6.89
C VAL A 214 5.59 33.21 7.35
N ARG A 215 5.31 32.42 8.40
CA ARG A 215 6.25 31.40 8.84
C ARG A 215 6.55 30.51 7.64
N ALA A 216 7.81 30.52 7.20
CA ALA A 216 8.26 29.62 6.15
C ALA A 216 7.88 28.19 6.55
N PRO A 217 7.45 27.35 5.59
CA PRO A 217 7.20 25.96 5.89
C PRO A 217 8.49 25.34 6.45
N LEU A 218 8.34 24.54 7.50
CA LEU A 218 9.46 23.79 8.08
C LEU A 218 9.97 22.74 7.06
N PHE A 219 9.06 22.22 6.24
CA PHE A 219 9.36 21.25 5.19
C PHE A 219 8.41 21.40 4.00
N GLY A 220 8.97 21.36 2.80
CA GLY A 220 8.24 21.36 1.54
C GLY A 220 8.74 20.21 0.65
N LEU A 221 7.84 19.37 0.16
CA LEU A 221 8.20 18.26 -0.73
C LEU A 221 7.15 18.09 -1.83
N ARG A 222 7.59 18.06 -3.09
CA ARG A 222 6.70 17.73 -4.20
C ARG A 222 6.52 16.23 -4.28
N MET A 223 5.26 15.80 -4.17
CA MET A 223 4.85 14.40 -4.15
C MET A 223 4.22 14.02 -5.48
N VAL A 224 4.59 12.85 -6.02
CA VAL A 224 4.11 12.34 -7.31
C VAL A 224 3.61 10.90 -7.15
N CYS A 225 2.36 10.65 -7.53
CA CYS A 225 1.80 9.32 -7.69
C CYS A 225 1.77 8.97 -9.19
N PRO A 226 2.70 8.14 -9.69
CA PRO A 226 2.69 7.73 -11.09
C PRO A 226 1.48 6.82 -11.39
N GLY A 227 1.08 6.05 -10.39
CA GLY A 227 -0.05 5.13 -10.46
C GLY A 227 -1.41 5.78 -10.24
N PRO A 228 -2.44 4.92 -10.21
CA PRO A 228 -3.77 5.38 -9.93
C PRO A 228 -3.88 5.78 -8.46
N PHE A 229 -4.58 6.87 -8.24
CA PHE A 229 -4.91 7.43 -6.94
C PHE A 229 -6.43 7.59 -6.85
N LEU A 230 -6.98 7.15 -5.72
CA LEU A 230 -8.40 7.20 -5.43
C LEU A 230 -8.61 7.81 -4.04
N SER A 231 -9.11 9.04 -3.99
CA SER A 231 -9.73 9.62 -2.80
C SER A 231 -11.20 9.20 -2.79
N LYS A 232 -11.74 8.62 -1.71
CA LYS A 232 -13.16 8.17 -1.73
C LYS A 232 -14.09 9.39 -1.71
N GLY A 233 -14.83 9.64 -2.78
CA GLY A 233 -15.83 10.70 -2.86
C GLY A 233 -17.24 10.19 -2.62
N GLY A 234 -17.67 9.24 -3.44
CA GLY A 234 -18.97 8.58 -3.38
C GLY A 234 -18.90 7.16 -3.94
N GLN A 235 -19.99 6.42 -3.78
CA GLN A 235 -20.14 5.08 -4.33
C GLN A 235 -21.53 5.00 -4.98
N THR A 236 -21.57 4.54 -6.24
CA THR A 236 -22.79 4.10 -6.92
C THR A 236 -22.79 2.57 -6.94
N ASP A 237 -23.88 1.93 -7.37
CA ASP A 237 -24.08 0.47 -7.31
C ASP A 237 -22.87 -0.36 -7.79
N ASN A 238 -22.12 0.12 -8.79
CA ASN A 238 -20.95 -0.58 -9.33
C ASN A 238 -19.68 0.28 -9.47
N GLU A 239 -19.71 1.55 -9.07
CA GLU A 239 -18.58 2.45 -9.28
C GLU A 239 -18.21 3.26 -8.04
N THR A 240 -16.93 3.19 -7.66
CA THR A 240 -16.37 4.10 -6.65
C THR A 240 -15.85 5.35 -7.35
N GLN A 241 -16.43 6.51 -7.01
CA GLN A 241 -16.04 7.79 -7.58
C GLN A 241 -14.97 8.49 -6.73
N PRO A 242 -14.00 9.18 -7.37
CA PRO A 242 -12.99 9.92 -6.67
C PRO A 242 -13.58 11.19 -6.05
N LEU A 243 -13.07 11.60 -4.91
CA LEU A 243 -13.38 12.91 -4.36
C LEU A 243 -12.67 13.96 -5.21
N MET A 244 -13.43 14.81 -5.88
CA MET A 244 -12.90 15.83 -6.78
C MET A 244 -12.70 17.18 -6.09
N ASP A 245 -11.81 18.00 -6.65
CA ASP A 245 -11.75 19.42 -6.34
C ASP A 245 -13.03 20.15 -6.82
N ALA A 246 -13.19 21.41 -6.41
CA ALA A 246 -14.38 22.19 -6.78
C ALA A 246 -14.50 22.41 -8.30
N ALA A 247 -13.39 22.31 -9.04
CA ALA A 247 -13.35 22.45 -10.49
C ALA A 247 -13.66 21.15 -11.25
N GLY A 248 -13.73 20.01 -10.56
CA GLY A 248 -13.86 18.69 -11.18
C GLY A 248 -12.64 18.25 -12.00
N LYS A 249 -11.46 18.88 -11.82
CA LYS A 249 -10.27 18.67 -12.66
C LYS A 249 -9.23 17.74 -12.03
N ALA A 250 -9.12 17.75 -10.71
CA ALA A 250 -8.14 16.97 -9.98
C ALA A 250 -8.79 16.26 -8.78
N PRO A 251 -8.21 15.14 -8.32
CA PRO A 251 -8.68 14.51 -7.10
C PRO A 251 -8.31 15.39 -5.92
N ARG A 252 -9.24 15.55 -4.99
CA ARG A 252 -9.01 16.28 -3.75
C ARG A 252 -8.21 15.44 -2.76
N ILE A 253 -7.10 15.99 -2.29
CA ILE A 253 -6.27 15.42 -1.23
C ILE A 253 -6.50 16.23 0.05
N MET A 254 -7.09 15.60 1.05
CA MET A 254 -7.41 16.26 2.32
C MET A 254 -6.20 16.34 3.24
N GLY A 255 -6.00 17.49 3.90
CA GLY A 255 -4.89 17.67 4.85
C GLY A 255 -4.91 16.66 6.01
N THR A 256 -6.09 16.27 6.51
CA THR A 256 -6.23 15.24 7.55
C THR A 256 -5.92 13.85 7.04
N ALA A 257 -6.20 13.53 5.78
CA ALA A 257 -5.84 12.24 5.19
C ALA A 257 -4.31 12.11 5.12
N VAL A 258 -3.63 13.18 4.66
CA VAL A 258 -2.16 13.24 4.66
C VAL A 258 -1.63 13.21 6.09
N SER A 259 -2.17 14.05 6.99
CA SER A 259 -1.77 14.09 8.40
C SER A 259 -1.98 12.75 9.11
N GLY A 260 -3.03 12.00 8.78
CA GLY A 260 -3.29 10.68 9.35
C GLY A 260 -2.28 9.64 8.86
N ALA A 261 -1.93 9.66 7.57
CA ALA A 261 -0.87 8.82 7.02
C ALA A 261 0.50 9.17 7.61
N LEU A 262 0.82 10.45 7.73
CA LEU A 262 2.03 10.95 8.39
C LEU A 262 2.08 10.57 9.87
N ARG A 263 0.97 10.71 10.61
CA ARG A 263 0.88 10.26 12.00
C ARG A 263 1.19 8.77 12.10
N LYS A 264 0.55 7.92 11.30
CA LYS A 264 0.80 6.46 11.31
C LYS A 264 2.26 6.12 11.00
N ARG A 265 2.89 6.89 10.10
CA ARG A 265 4.30 6.72 9.80
C ARG A 265 5.19 7.16 10.96
N ALA A 266 4.88 8.29 11.59
CA ALA A 266 5.56 8.78 12.77
C ALA A 266 5.42 7.84 13.97
N GLU A 267 4.24 7.24 14.21
CA GLU A 267 4.03 6.19 15.23
C GLU A 267 5.01 5.04 15.02
N TRP A 268 5.15 4.56 13.78
CA TRP A 268 6.10 3.49 13.44
C TRP A 268 7.56 3.91 13.66
N LEU A 269 7.97 5.08 13.15
CA LEU A 269 9.35 5.57 13.28
C LEU A 269 9.73 5.82 14.74
N TRP A 270 8.79 6.32 15.53
CA TRP A 270 8.98 6.52 16.97
C TRP A 270 9.08 5.19 17.72
N ALA A 271 8.20 4.22 17.42
CA ALA A 271 8.29 2.88 18.00
C ALA A 271 9.62 2.20 17.62
N LEU A 272 10.09 2.39 16.39
CA LEU A 272 11.39 1.93 15.91
C LEU A 272 12.55 2.60 16.67
N HIS A 273 12.47 3.91 16.91
CA HIS A 273 13.46 4.64 17.70
C HIS A 273 13.56 4.10 19.14
N LEU A 274 12.43 3.93 19.82
CA LEU A 274 12.37 3.36 21.18
C LEU A 274 12.92 1.93 21.23
N HIS A 275 12.52 1.09 20.27
CA HIS A 275 13.01 -0.29 20.15
C HIS A 275 14.53 -0.36 19.98
N ARG A 276 15.12 0.67 19.37
CA ARG A 276 16.56 0.82 19.19
C ARG A 276 17.29 1.40 20.40
N GLY A 277 16.63 1.49 21.56
CA GLY A 277 17.17 2.11 22.78
C GLY A 277 17.15 3.63 22.75
N GLY A 278 16.50 4.24 21.76
CA GLY A 278 16.34 5.68 21.66
C GLY A 278 15.24 6.18 22.59
N GLY A 279 15.60 6.65 23.78
CA GLY A 279 14.70 7.34 24.70
C GLY A 279 14.04 6.45 25.75
N ALA A 280 13.32 7.08 26.68
CA ALA A 280 12.61 6.39 27.76
C ALA A 280 11.28 5.77 27.27
N GLU A 281 10.97 4.57 27.76
CA GLU A 281 9.71 3.88 27.48
C GLU A 281 8.51 4.72 27.97
N MET A 282 7.46 4.72 27.16
CA MET A 282 6.40 5.70 27.22
C MET A 282 5.28 5.24 28.15
N LYS A 283 4.89 6.09 29.12
CA LYS A 283 3.69 5.85 29.92
C LYS A 283 2.46 6.29 29.13
N SER A 284 1.40 5.47 29.12
CA SER A 284 0.13 5.87 28.51
C SER A 284 -0.43 7.09 29.24
N CYS A 285 -0.74 8.12 28.47
CA CYS A 285 -1.23 9.38 28.97
C CYS A 285 -2.75 9.28 29.25
N LYS A 286 -3.20 9.63 30.46
CA LYS A 286 -4.64 9.76 30.74
C LYS A 286 -5.17 11.04 30.09
N THR A 287 -6.44 11.03 29.67
CA THR A 287 -7.10 12.15 28.95
C THR A 287 -7.08 13.50 29.68
N SER A 288 -6.83 13.53 30.99
CA SER A 288 -6.71 14.76 31.80
C SER A 288 -5.29 15.35 31.87
N ALA A 289 -4.29 14.68 31.32
CA ALA A 289 -2.90 15.03 31.56
C ALA A 289 -2.45 16.24 30.72
N GLY A 290 -1.45 16.99 31.17
CA GLY A 290 -0.97 18.22 30.53
C GLY A 290 -0.32 17.96 29.16
N PRO A 291 -0.03 18.99 28.35
CA PRO A 291 0.62 18.81 27.04
C PRO A 291 1.94 18.04 27.11
N ARG A 292 2.64 18.14 28.24
CA ARG A 292 3.91 17.45 28.50
C ARG A 292 3.78 15.94 28.70
N ASP A 293 2.58 15.45 29.02
CA ASP A 293 2.33 14.04 29.26
C ASP A 293 1.97 13.28 27.97
N LEU A 294 1.69 14.00 26.87
CA LEU A 294 1.46 13.41 25.55
C LEU A 294 2.79 12.96 24.94
N ASP A 295 2.77 11.92 24.13
CA ASP A 295 3.97 11.51 23.37
C ASP A 295 4.31 12.47 22.22
N PRO A 296 5.56 12.47 21.68
CA PRO A 296 5.93 13.36 20.59
C PRO A 296 5.03 13.23 19.36
N VAL A 297 4.51 12.04 19.03
CA VAL A 297 3.58 11.86 17.91
C VAL A 297 2.25 12.55 18.20
N GLN A 298 1.71 12.39 19.39
CA GLN A 298 0.49 13.04 19.87
C GLN A 298 0.66 14.56 19.98
N ARG A 299 1.82 15.07 20.39
CA ARG A 299 2.10 16.50 20.39
C ARG A 299 2.19 17.06 18.98
N LEU A 300 2.92 16.39 18.07
CA LEU A 300 3.07 16.81 16.68
C LEU A 300 1.74 16.77 15.91
N PHE A 301 0.98 15.67 15.98
CA PHE A 301 -0.22 15.49 15.16
C PHE A 301 -1.53 15.76 15.90
N GLY A 302 -1.50 15.89 17.23
CA GLY A 302 -2.66 16.11 18.09
C GLY A 302 -3.15 14.83 18.76
N TYR A 303 -4.09 14.99 19.69
CA TYR A 303 -4.79 13.91 20.39
C TYR A 303 -6.26 14.34 20.59
N GLU A 304 -7.13 13.46 21.10
CA GLU A 304 -8.52 13.83 21.35
C GLU A 304 -8.63 15.11 22.21
N GLY A 305 -9.38 16.10 21.71
CA GLY A 305 -9.51 17.42 22.33
C GLY A 305 -8.29 18.35 22.20
N ARG A 306 -7.19 17.92 21.56
CA ARG A 306 -5.95 18.71 21.41
C ARG A 306 -5.44 18.75 19.97
N ARG A 307 -5.19 19.97 19.50
CA ARG A 307 -4.62 20.21 18.17
C ARG A 307 -3.12 19.92 18.18
N GLY A 308 -2.60 19.24 17.15
CA GLY A 308 -1.16 18.98 17.02
C GLY A 308 -0.34 20.23 16.72
N LEU A 309 0.97 20.21 16.98
CA LEU A 309 1.89 21.29 16.65
C LEU A 309 2.09 21.45 15.14
N LEU A 310 2.01 20.36 14.37
CA LEU A 310 2.15 20.38 12.93
C LEU A 310 0.85 20.82 12.24
N GLN A 311 1.03 21.58 11.16
CA GLN A 311 0.01 21.88 10.17
C GLN A 311 0.45 21.30 8.83
N VAL A 312 -0.35 20.38 8.30
CA VAL A 312 -0.09 19.67 7.05
C VAL A 312 -1.01 20.23 5.97
N SER A 313 -0.43 20.74 4.89
CA SER A 313 -1.15 21.40 3.79
C SER A 313 -0.70 20.80 2.46
N PRO A 314 -1.50 19.91 1.85
CA PRO A 314 -1.31 19.52 0.46
C PRO A 314 -1.80 20.66 -0.45
N ARG A 315 -0.93 21.16 -1.34
CA ARG A 315 -1.19 22.28 -2.25
C ARG A 315 -0.98 21.86 -3.70
N ASN A 316 -1.44 22.69 -4.63
CA ASN A 316 -1.18 22.51 -6.07
C ASN A 316 -1.49 21.10 -6.56
N VAL A 317 -2.61 20.54 -6.10
CA VAL A 317 -3.00 19.18 -6.48
C VAL A 317 -3.41 19.19 -7.95
N SER A 318 -2.77 18.34 -8.74
CA SER A 318 -3.08 18.17 -10.16
C SER A 318 -3.04 16.70 -10.54
N ALA A 319 -3.74 16.34 -11.62
CA ALA A 319 -3.68 15.00 -12.22
C ALA A 319 -3.36 15.12 -13.71
N LYS A 320 -2.67 14.12 -14.27
CA LYS A 320 -2.45 14.03 -15.73
C LYS A 320 -3.70 13.55 -16.47
N GLY A 321 -4.52 12.73 -15.80
CA GLY A 321 -5.74 12.20 -16.36
C GLY A 321 -6.49 11.31 -15.36
N SER A 322 -7.64 10.80 -15.78
CA SER A 322 -8.41 9.79 -15.07
C SER A 322 -8.36 8.45 -15.80
N CYS A 323 -8.54 7.37 -15.07
CA CYS A 323 -8.65 6.02 -15.61
C CYS A 323 -9.71 5.22 -14.85
N GLN A 324 -10.42 4.37 -15.56
CA GLN A 324 -11.36 3.42 -14.98
C GLN A 324 -10.64 2.07 -14.80
N ILE A 325 -10.59 1.59 -13.57
CA ILE A 325 -9.87 0.38 -13.21
C ILE A 325 -10.87 -0.71 -12.84
N PRO A 326 -10.96 -1.82 -13.60
CA PRO A 326 -11.78 -2.95 -13.20
C PRO A 326 -11.24 -3.57 -11.90
N GLY A 327 -12.16 -3.81 -10.98
CA GLY A 327 -12.01 -4.61 -9.77
C GLY A 327 -12.90 -5.83 -9.86
N VAL A 328 -12.40 -6.96 -9.38
CA VAL A 328 -13.11 -8.23 -9.38
C VAL A 328 -13.30 -8.65 -7.93
N SER A 329 -14.53 -8.98 -7.55
CA SER A 329 -14.75 -9.67 -6.28
C SER A 329 -14.19 -11.09 -6.43
N LEU A 330 -13.19 -11.41 -5.61
CA LEU A 330 -12.60 -12.74 -5.59
C LEU A 330 -13.34 -13.57 -4.55
N ASP A 331 -13.75 -14.77 -4.94
CA ASP A 331 -14.23 -15.77 -4.00
C ASP A 331 -13.10 -16.19 -3.06
N ALA A 332 -13.31 -16.06 -1.76
CA ALA A 332 -12.28 -16.35 -0.76
C ALA A 332 -11.82 -17.81 -0.79
N MET A 333 -12.67 -18.76 -1.24
CA MET A 333 -12.31 -20.17 -1.26
C MET A 333 -11.38 -20.54 -2.41
N THR A 334 -11.70 -20.03 -3.59
CA THR A 334 -11.05 -20.41 -4.85
C THR A 334 -10.04 -19.38 -5.35
N ALA A 335 -10.07 -18.17 -4.77
CA ALA A 335 -9.47 -16.97 -5.34
C ALA A 335 -9.91 -16.70 -6.80
N ALA A 336 -10.99 -17.34 -7.25
CA ALA A 336 -11.55 -17.14 -8.57
C ALA A 336 -12.44 -15.89 -8.57
N PRO A 337 -12.54 -15.17 -9.70
CA PRO A 337 -13.57 -14.17 -9.92
C PRO A 337 -14.96 -14.73 -9.57
N ARG A 338 -15.73 -14.04 -8.73
CA ARG A 338 -17.17 -14.30 -8.60
C ARG A 338 -17.88 -13.82 -9.86
N ASP A 339 -18.69 -14.68 -10.46
CA ASP A 339 -19.42 -14.29 -11.67
C ASP A 339 -20.42 -13.18 -11.36
N GLY A 340 -20.56 -12.23 -12.28
CA GLY A 340 -21.42 -11.05 -12.14
C GLY A 340 -20.88 -9.93 -11.23
N LEU A 341 -19.84 -10.14 -10.42
CA LEU A 341 -19.36 -9.16 -9.43
C LEU A 341 -18.11 -8.40 -9.89
N LEU A 342 -18.20 -7.80 -11.08
CA LEU A 342 -17.22 -6.85 -11.58
C LEU A 342 -17.64 -5.44 -11.17
N PHE A 343 -16.72 -4.68 -10.62
CA PHE A 343 -16.96 -3.30 -10.20
C PHE A 343 -15.81 -2.41 -10.64
N PHE A 344 -16.02 -1.09 -10.67
CA PHE A 344 -15.05 -0.16 -11.23
C PHE A 344 -14.59 0.88 -10.23
N TYR A 345 -13.31 1.23 -10.34
CA TYR A 345 -12.73 2.37 -9.66
C TYR A 345 -12.45 3.47 -10.68
N HIS A 346 -13.05 4.64 -10.49
CA HIS A 346 -12.64 5.83 -11.21
C HIS A 346 -11.47 6.47 -10.46
N ALA A 347 -10.25 6.29 -10.96
CA ALA A 347 -9.04 6.78 -10.34
C ALA A 347 -8.41 7.89 -11.19
N HIS A 348 -7.50 8.65 -10.59
CA HIS A 348 -6.66 9.61 -11.29
C HIS A 348 -5.23 9.09 -11.37
N HIS A 349 -4.50 9.39 -12.44
CA HIS A 349 -3.10 8.99 -12.57
C HIS A 349 -2.18 10.18 -12.81
N GLY A 350 -0.90 9.99 -12.51
CA GLY A 350 0.08 11.08 -12.54
C GLY A 350 -0.31 12.21 -11.60
N VAL A 351 -0.87 11.87 -10.43
CA VAL A 351 -1.33 12.87 -9.47
C VAL A 351 -0.12 13.49 -8.78
N THR A 352 -0.04 14.80 -8.73
CA THR A 352 1.03 15.52 -8.03
C THR A 352 0.46 16.51 -7.04
N PHE A 353 1.16 16.75 -5.94
CA PHE A 353 0.85 17.85 -5.02
C PHE A 353 2.11 18.29 -4.27
N ASP A 354 2.11 19.52 -3.78
CA ASP A 354 3.15 20.05 -2.92
C ASP A 354 2.76 19.84 -1.45
N LEU A 355 3.51 19.01 -0.75
CA LEU A 355 3.35 18.79 0.68
C LEU A 355 4.06 19.91 1.45
N SER A 356 3.31 20.78 2.09
CA SER A 356 3.85 21.80 3.01
C SER A 356 3.54 21.42 4.45
N ILE A 357 4.57 21.33 5.29
CA ILE A 357 4.43 21.14 6.74
C ILE A 357 5.00 22.36 7.46
N SER A 358 4.19 22.97 8.33
CA SER A 358 4.60 24.08 9.20
C SER A 358 4.29 23.79 10.67
N THR A 359 4.87 24.57 11.57
CA THR A 359 4.68 24.42 13.02
C THR A 359 3.93 25.61 13.61
N ARG A 360 3.05 25.33 14.58
CA ARG A 360 2.33 26.36 15.32
C ARG A 360 3.12 26.92 16.49
N ALA A 361 4.05 26.15 17.02
CA ALA A 361 4.99 26.57 18.04
C ALA A 361 6.36 25.95 17.74
N ASP A 362 7.37 26.36 18.50
CA ASP A 362 8.69 25.75 18.43
C ASP A 362 8.60 24.29 18.90
N LEU A 363 9.34 23.42 18.23
CA LEU A 363 9.41 22.00 18.56
C LEU A 363 10.46 21.78 19.64
N ASP A 364 10.19 20.90 20.60
CA ASP A 364 11.20 20.43 21.54
C ASP A 364 12.20 19.48 20.85
N ALA A 365 13.21 19.02 21.59
CA ALA A 365 14.26 18.15 21.02
C ALA A 365 13.73 16.78 20.55
N ALA A 366 12.76 16.20 21.25
CA ALA A 366 12.18 14.89 20.89
C ALA A 366 11.25 15.02 19.67
N GLU A 367 10.48 16.10 19.62
CA GLU A 367 9.62 16.47 18.49
C GLU A 367 10.44 16.77 17.23
N THR A 368 11.54 17.51 17.38
CA THR A 368 12.48 17.81 16.28
C THR A 368 13.10 16.53 15.74
N ASN A 369 13.62 15.65 16.60
CA ASN A 369 14.22 14.38 16.18
C ASN A 369 13.20 13.49 15.44
N LEU A 370 11.99 13.33 15.98
CA LEU A 370 10.94 12.56 15.31
C LEU A 370 10.54 13.19 13.96
N PHE A 371 10.48 14.52 13.89
CA PHE A 371 10.18 15.22 12.65
C PHE A 371 11.27 15.02 11.59
N ASP A 372 12.54 15.08 11.97
CA ASP A 372 13.68 14.84 11.08
C ASP A 372 13.71 13.40 10.56
N LEU A 373 13.42 12.41 11.42
CA LEU A 373 13.24 11.01 11.02
C LEU A 373 12.11 10.86 10.00
N LEU A 374 10.97 11.53 10.24
CA LEU A 374 9.84 11.51 9.32
C LEU A 374 10.18 12.15 7.97
N LYS A 375 10.91 13.27 7.97
CA LYS A 375 11.37 13.94 6.74
C LYS A 375 12.25 13.02 5.90
N ALA A 376 13.31 12.47 6.50
CA ALA A 376 14.24 11.58 5.81
C ALA A 376 13.51 10.35 5.25
N ASP A 377 12.54 9.82 6.01
CA ASP A 377 11.73 8.70 5.57
C ASP A 377 10.81 9.05 4.39
N LEU A 378 10.16 10.21 4.38
CA LEU A 378 9.32 10.65 3.26
C LEU A 378 10.12 10.83 1.97
N GLU A 379 11.32 11.39 2.07
CA GLU A 379 12.22 11.59 0.93
C GLU A 379 12.67 10.24 0.34
N ALA A 380 12.96 9.25 1.20
CA ALA A 380 13.45 7.93 0.78
C ALA A 380 12.34 6.96 0.35
N ASN A 381 11.21 6.96 1.07
CA ASN A 381 10.18 5.95 0.98
C ASN A 381 8.81 6.49 0.54
N GLY A 382 8.65 7.79 0.35
CA GLY A 382 7.37 8.37 -0.07
C GLY A 382 6.25 8.20 0.97
N LEU A 383 5.00 8.24 0.51
CA LEU A 383 3.80 8.20 1.33
C LEU A 383 2.66 7.44 0.64
N LYS A 384 2.03 6.50 1.36
CA LYS A 384 0.78 5.86 0.93
C LYS A 384 -0.41 6.73 1.31
N LEU A 385 -1.23 7.12 0.34
CA LEU A 385 -2.44 7.92 0.54
C LEU A 385 -3.64 7.31 -0.21
N GLY A 386 -4.85 7.62 0.24
CA GLY A 386 -6.09 7.24 -0.44
C GLY A 386 -6.49 5.77 -0.26
N MET A 387 -7.45 5.35 -1.09
CA MET A 387 -8.02 4.00 -1.11
C MET A 387 -7.20 3.07 -2.00
N GLY A 388 -7.24 1.77 -1.70
CA GLY A 388 -6.59 0.76 -2.53
C GLY A 388 -5.06 0.72 -2.42
N THR A 389 -4.47 1.25 -1.35
CA THR A 389 -3.01 1.22 -1.15
C THR A 389 -2.45 -0.20 -1.12
N THR A 390 -3.26 -1.20 -0.74
CA THR A 390 -2.91 -2.64 -0.81
C THR A 390 -2.88 -3.19 -2.23
N LYS A 391 -3.51 -2.50 -3.18
CA LYS A 391 -3.50 -2.78 -4.62
C LYS A 391 -2.41 -2.01 -5.37
N GLY A 392 -1.63 -1.20 -4.65
CA GLY A 392 -0.61 -0.32 -5.22
C GLY A 392 -1.11 1.07 -5.61
N PHE A 393 -2.34 1.44 -5.22
CA PHE A 393 -2.88 2.76 -5.51
C PHE A 393 -2.33 3.81 -4.53
N GLY A 394 -2.32 5.06 -4.96
CA GLY A 394 -2.01 6.21 -4.11
C GLY A 394 -0.64 6.14 -3.45
N TRP A 395 0.30 5.54 -4.16
CA TRP A 395 1.70 5.50 -3.78
C TRP A 395 2.38 6.77 -4.28
N PHE A 396 2.63 7.73 -3.40
CA PHE A 396 3.31 8.98 -3.73
C PHE A 396 4.79 8.88 -3.38
N CYS A 397 5.68 9.19 -4.31
CA CYS A 397 7.11 9.35 -4.06
C CYS A 397 7.50 10.83 -4.10
N SER A 398 8.65 11.16 -3.52
CA SER A 398 9.34 12.41 -3.81
C SER A 398 9.59 12.52 -5.31
N ASP A 399 9.43 13.69 -5.93
CA ASP A 399 9.82 13.93 -7.33
C ASP A 399 11.32 13.69 -7.60
N GLN A 400 12.13 13.58 -6.53
CA GLN A 400 13.53 13.20 -6.59
C GLN A 400 13.77 11.68 -6.53
N ASP A 401 12.74 10.85 -6.33
CA ASP A 401 12.90 9.39 -6.23
C ASP A 401 13.55 8.85 -7.53
N PRO A 402 14.70 8.13 -7.41
CA PRO A 402 15.39 7.57 -8.56
C PRO A 402 14.51 6.66 -9.43
N ILE A 403 13.50 6.01 -8.86
CA ILE A 403 12.55 5.19 -9.62
C ILE A 403 11.66 6.06 -10.51
N LEU A 404 11.22 7.22 -10.03
CA LEU A 404 10.47 8.17 -10.86
C LEU A 404 11.34 8.77 -11.96
N LYS A 405 12.61 9.11 -11.64
CA LYS A 405 13.60 9.49 -12.66
C LYS A 405 13.80 8.37 -13.68
N HIS A 406 13.87 7.12 -13.23
CA HIS A 406 13.93 5.96 -14.13
C HIS A 406 12.70 5.84 -15.03
N TYR A 407 11.49 6.07 -14.51
CA TYR A 407 10.26 6.05 -15.30
C TYR A 407 10.18 7.19 -16.32
N SER A 408 10.73 8.37 -16.00
CA SER A 408 10.62 9.57 -16.85
C SER A 408 11.79 9.74 -17.83
N GLU A 409 13.01 9.37 -17.45
CA GLU A 409 14.23 9.64 -18.22
C GLU A 409 14.69 8.44 -19.08
N LYS A 410 14.38 7.19 -18.69
CA LYS A 410 14.99 5.98 -19.30
C LYS A 410 14.16 5.22 -20.34
N GLN A 411 13.04 5.77 -20.83
CA GLN A 411 12.53 5.35 -22.15
C GLN A 411 13.62 5.43 -23.23
N THR A 412 14.64 6.27 -23.04
CA THR A 412 15.72 6.52 -24.02
C THR A 412 17.00 5.70 -23.80
N GLU A 413 17.27 5.18 -22.60
CA GLU A 413 18.58 4.61 -22.24
C GLU A 413 18.57 3.08 -22.03
N ALA A 414 17.44 2.49 -21.62
CA ALA A 414 17.27 1.03 -21.60
C ALA A 414 17.40 0.42 -23.01
N LEU A 415 17.19 1.23 -24.06
CA LEU A 415 17.41 0.89 -25.47
C LEU A 415 18.89 0.91 -25.89
N LYS A 416 19.78 1.52 -25.10
CA LYS A 416 21.23 1.54 -25.37
C LYS A 416 21.99 0.34 -24.81
N LEU A 417 21.35 -0.50 -23.99
CA LEU A 417 21.74 -1.90 -23.83
C LEU A 417 21.41 -2.67 -25.12
N LYS A 418 21.95 -2.21 -26.26
CA LYS A 418 22.09 -3.03 -27.46
C LYS A 418 23.04 -4.17 -27.10
N SER A 419 22.47 -5.34 -26.82
CA SER A 419 22.71 -6.60 -27.54
C SER A 419 24.11 -6.90 -28.08
N LYS A 420 25.20 -6.40 -27.48
CA LYS A 420 26.53 -6.90 -27.83
C LYS A 420 26.78 -8.30 -27.27
N GLU A 421 25.98 -8.73 -26.30
CA GLU A 421 25.90 -10.12 -25.87
C GLU A 421 24.43 -10.52 -25.99
N ASP A 422 24.14 -11.41 -26.92
CA ASP A 422 22.83 -12.03 -27.03
C ASP A 422 22.59 -12.79 -25.71
N PRO A 423 21.57 -12.45 -24.90
CA PRO A 423 21.31 -13.19 -23.67
C PRO A 423 21.10 -14.67 -23.96
N ALA A 424 20.59 -15.02 -25.15
CA ALA A 424 20.41 -16.40 -25.59
C ALA A 424 21.71 -17.21 -25.55
N ASP A 425 22.85 -16.62 -25.88
CA ASP A 425 24.16 -17.31 -25.87
C ASP A 425 24.64 -17.59 -24.44
N HIS A 426 24.39 -16.70 -23.48
CA HIS A 426 24.72 -16.94 -22.06
C HIS A 426 23.76 -17.91 -21.34
N TYR A 427 22.59 -18.21 -21.92
CA TYR A 427 21.65 -19.20 -21.40
C TYR A 427 21.83 -20.60 -22.04
N ALA A 428 22.55 -20.69 -23.17
CA ALA A 428 22.72 -21.94 -23.91
C ALA A 428 23.86 -22.84 -23.39
N GLU A 429 24.88 -22.31 -22.72
CA GLU A 429 26.09 -23.07 -22.36
C GLU A 429 26.28 -23.38 -20.86
N ALA A 430 25.42 -22.87 -19.98
CA ALA A 430 25.38 -23.40 -18.62
C ALA A 430 24.73 -24.78 -18.68
N GLU A 431 25.54 -25.84 -18.86
CA GLU A 431 25.11 -27.23 -18.72
C GLU A 431 24.33 -27.39 -17.41
N LEU A 432 23.01 -27.35 -17.54
CA LEU A 432 22.10 -27.53 -16.44
C LEU A 432 22.32 -28.96 -15.95
N PRO A 433 22.64 -29.21 -14.66
CA PRO A 433 22.82 -30.56 -14.16
C PRO A 433 21.58 -31.37 -14.49
N SER A 434 21.76 -32.42 -15.30
CA SER A 434 20.71 -33.24 -15.91
C SER A 434 19.97 -34.14 -14.92
N ASN A 435 20.31 -34.05 -13.64
CA ASN A 435 19.76 -34.90 -12.59
C ASN A 435 19.03 -34.01 -11.59
N LEU A 436 17.72 -34.24 -11.48
CA LEU A 436 16.84 -33.83 -10.38
C LEU A 436 17.64 -33.33 -9.17
N VAL A 437 17.77 -32.02 -9.00
CA VAL A 437 18.10 -31.44 -7.71
C VAL A 437 16.96 -31.85 -6.79
N THR A 438 17.20 -32.92 -6.05
CA THR A 438 16.35 -33.34 -4.95
C THR A 438 16.26 -32.14 -4.02
N ILE A 439 15.08 -31.51 -3.99
CA ILE A 439 14.76 -30.48 -3.01
C ILE A 439 15.24 -31.01 -1.66
N PRO A 440 16.17 -30.35 -0.95
CA PRO A 440 16.90 -30.90 0.20
C PRO A 440 15.99 -31.23 1.41
N TYR A 441 14.71 -30.89 1.32
CA TYR A 441 13.72 -31.09 2.37
C TYR A 441 12.93 -32.41 2.25
N ARG A 442 13.34 -33.35 1.39
CA ARG A 442 12.60 -34.61 1.13
C ARG A 442 12.51 -35.57 2.32
N LEU A 443 13.26 -35.35 3.40
CA LEU A 443 13.42 -36.34 4.48
C LEU A 443 13.13 -35.82 5.91
N SER A 444 12.60 -34.59 6.06
CA SER A 444 12.29 -34.05 7.39
C SER A 444 10.87 -34.43 7.82
N ARG A 445 10.70 -34.96 9.04
CA ARG A 445 9.38 -35.07 9.69
C ARG A 445 8.89 -33.65 9.99
N ILE A 446 7.68 -33.31 9.57
CA ILE A 446 7.09 -31.99 9.82
C ILE A 446 5.69 -32.19 10.40
N ASP A 447 5.36 -31.38 11.41
CA ASP A 447 4.03 -31.34 11.99
C ASP A 447 3.06 -30.54 11.08
N PRO A 448 2.03 -31.18 10.50
CA PRO A 448 1.06 -30.50 9.63
C PRO A 448 0.25 -29.43 10.36
N ASN A 449 0.18 -29.45 11.70
CA ASN A 449 -0.51 -28.43 12.48
C ASN A 449 0.32 -27.14 12.65
N VAL A 450 1.65 -27.24 12.51
CA VAL A 450 2.57 -26.10 12.70
C VAL A 450 2.95 -25.45 11.38
N ILE A 451 2.98 -26.22 10.28
CA ILE A 451 3.54 -25.77 9.00
C ILE A 451 2.79 -24.59 8.36
N GLN A 452 1.52 -24.39 8.73
CA GLN A 452 0.69 -23.31 8.22
C GLN A 452 0.72 -22.07 9.11
N LEU A 453 1.25 -22.15 10.33
CA LEU A 453 1.28 -21.01 11.25
C LEU A 453 2.55 -20.17 11.04
N PRO A 454 2.49 -18.83 11.18
CA PRO A 454 3.69 -18.03 11.23
C PRO A 454 4.50 -18.31 12.51
N GLU A 455 5.72 -17.80 12.60
CA GLU A 455 6.52 -17.91 13.83
C GLU A 455 5.70 -17.39 15.04
N GLN A 456 5.83 -18.03 16.21
CA GLN A 456 5.02 -17.70 17.39
C GLN A 456 5.04 -16.19 17.72
N ARG A 457 6.20 -15.54 17.61
CA ARG A 457 6.34 -14.09 17.81
C ARG A 457 5.49 -13.24 16.87
N VAL A 458 5.22 -13.70 15.65
CA VAL A 458 4.35 -13.04 14.67
C VAL A 458 2.90 -13.21 15.11
N SER A 459 2.50 -14.43 15.50
CA SER A 459 1.18 -14.72 16.06
C SER A 459 0.91 -13.89 17.32
N ASP A 460 1.85 -13.84 18.26
CA ASP A 460 1.73 -13.06 19.50
C ASP A 460 1.55 -11.57 19.20
N ARG A 461 2.29 -11.03 18.21
CA ARG A 461 2.17 -9.63 17.80
C ARG A 461 0.86 -9.36 17.08
N PHE A 462 0.34 -10.31 16.33
CA PHE A 462 -0.98 -10.22 15.72
C PHE A 462 -2.07 -10.14 16.78
N SER A 463 -2.09 -11.10 17.73
CA SER A 463 -3.09 -11.17 18.81
C SER A 463 -3.10 -9.93 19.70
N ASN A 464 -1.96 -9.23 19.80
CA ASN A 464 -1.82 -7.98 20.55
C ASN A 464 -2.06 -6.70 19.70
N HIS A 465 -2.55 -6.83 18.46
CA HIS A 465 -2.69 -5.72 17.50
C HIS A 465 -1.41 -4.87 17.31
N ALA A 466 -0.26 -5.50 17.51
CA ALA A 466 1.06 -4.86 17.52
C ALA A 466 1.87 -5.15 16.24
N LEU A 467 1.43 -6.09 15.41
CA LEU A 467 2.19 -6.59 14.25
C LEU A 467 2.59 -5.50 13.24
N LEU A 468 1.76 -4.46 13.07
CA LEU A 468 2.06 -3.37 12.14
C LEU A 468 2.54 -2.10 12.85
N SER A 469 2.22 -1.93 14.13
CA SER A 469 2.45 -0.70 14.89
C SER A 469 3.73 -0.73 15.72
N LYS A 470 4.25 -1.92 16.07
CA LYS A 470 5.46 -2.08 16.86
C LYS A 470 6.51 -2.90 16.10
N PRO A 471 7.78 -2.46 16.08
CA PRO A 471 8.86 -3.24 15.52
C PRO A 471 8.99 -4.58 16.27
N MET A 472 9.24 -5.64 15.51
CA MET A 472 9.59 -6.95 16.05
C MET A 472 11.12 -7.08 16.18
N PRO A 473 11.62 -7.68 17.27
CA PRO A 473 13.03 -8.05 17.39
C PRO A 473 13.46 -8.97 16.27
N ALA A 474 14.67 -8.78 15.73
CA ALA A 474 15.25 -9.54 14.62
C ALA A 474 14.35 -9.61 13.37
N ALA A 475 13.48 -8.62 13.19
CA ALA A 475 12.74 -8.41 11.96
C ALA A 475 13.30 -7.21 11.21
N ALA A 476 12.89 -7.05 9.95
CA ALA A 476 13.34 -5.98 9.08
C ALA A 476 12.17 -5.35 8.34
N SER A 477 12.38 -4.11 7.93
CA SER A 477 11.50 -3.40 6.99
C SER A 477 12.33 -2.88 5.83
N GLY A 478 11.72 -2.71 4.67
CA GLY A 478 12.46 -2.27 3.49
C GLY A 478 11.67 -2.43 2.20
N HIS A 479 12.38 -2.62 1.11
CA HIS A 479 11.78 -2.83 -0.19
C HIS A 479 12.64 -3.70 -1.11
N ILE A 480 11.99 -4.24 -2.13
CA ILE A 480 12.59 -4.95 -3.25
C ILE A 480 12.25 -4.18 -4.52
N ASP A 481 13.29 -3.72 -5.22
CA ASP A 481 13.18 -3.18 -6.58
C ASP A 481 13.45 -4.30 -7.56
N LEU A 482 12.53 -4.56 -8.48
CA LEU A 482 12.68 -5.66 -9.41
C LEU A 482 12.18 -5.32 -10.81
N VAL A 483 12.71 -6.06 -11.79
CA VAL A 483 12.27 -6.01 -13.19
C VAL A 483 11.71 -7.37 -13.55
N TRP A 484 10.41 -7.43 -13.81
CA TRP A 484 9.77 -8.58 -14.42
C TRP A 484 10.14 -8.66 -15.88
N HIS A 485 10.57 -9.83 -16.31
CA HIS A 485 10.76 -10.17 -17.70
C HIS A 485 9.59 -11.07 -18.10
N VAL A 486 8.84 -10.63 -19.10
CA VAL A 486 7.71 -11.38 -19.65
C VAL A 486 8.10 -11.91 -21.03
N GLU A 487 8.15 -13.24 -21.14
CA GLU A 487 8.69 -13.98 -22.29
C GLU A 487 7.63 -14.29 -23.35
N THR A 488 6.37 -14.41 -22.95
CA THR A 488 5.26 -14.72 -23.86
C THR A 488 4.25 -13.57 -23.87
N PRO A 489 3.44 -13.43 -24.95
CA PRO A 489 2.47 -12.36 -25.04
C PRO A 489 1.49 -12.35 -23.87
N VAL A 490 0.99 -11.16 -23.56
CA VAL A 490 0.37 -10.90 -22.27
C VAL A 490 -0.97 -10.23 -22.44
N LEU A 491 -2.01 -10.71 -21.75
CA LEU A 491 -3.37 -10.20 -21.93
C LEU A 491 -3.52 -8.73 -21.46
N VAL A 492 -3.81 -7.81 -22.39
CA VAL A 492 -4.02 -6.37 -22.15
C VAL A 492 -5.44 -5.86 -22.29
N ALA A 493 -6.32 -6.61 -22.92
CA ALA A 493 -7.76 -6.34 -22.91
C ALA A 493 -8.53 -7.63 -23.20
N ALA A 494 -9.73 -7.74 -22.65
CA ALA A 494 -10.74 -8.67 -23.15
C ALA A 494 -11.93 -7.83 -23.63
N GLN A 495 -12.24 -7.82 -24.93
CA GLN A 495 -13.48 -7.16 -25.35
C GLN A 495 -14.67 -8.00 -24.86
N THR A 496 -15.70 -7.34 -24.38
CA THR A 496 -17.01 -7.94 -24.18
C THR A 496 -17.75 -7.94 -25.53
N HIS A 497 -18.56 -8.96 -25.79
CA HIS A 497 -19.47 -8.93 -26.95
C HIS A 497 -20.48 -7.79 -26.87
N ASP A 498 -20.75 -7.32 -25.64
CA ASP A 498 -21.58 -6.17 -25.36
C ASP A 498 -20.69 -4.94 -25.14
N HIS A 499 -20.54 -4.10 -26.17
CA HIS A 499 -19.74 -2.87 -26.11
C HIS A 499 -20.20 -1.89 -25.03
N THR A 500 -21.41 -2.05 -24.48
CA THR A 500 -21.90 -1.24 -23.36
C THR A 500 -21.36 -1.71 -22.02
N LYS A 501 -20.88 -2.97 -21.95
CA LYS A 501 -20.31 -3.54 -20.73
C LYS A 501 -18.79 -3.47 -20.79
N PRO A 502 -18.14 -2.93 -19.77
CA PRO A 502 -16.69 -2.91 -19.72
C PRO A 502 -16.07 -4.34 -19.65
N PRO A 503 -14.85 -4.53 -20.18
CA PRO A 503 -14.06 -5.76 -20.10
C PRO A 503 -14.06 -6.42 -18.71
N LYS A 504 -14.47 -7.69 -18.62
CA LYS A 504 -14.28 -8.54 -17.43
C LYS A 504 -12.82 -9.04 -17.37
N ASP A 505 -12.16 -8.87 -16.22
CA ASP A 505 -10.91 -9.52 -15.81
C ASP A 505 -9.66 -9.28 -16.67
N VAL A 506 -9.18 -8.03 -16.73
CA VAL A 506 -7.92 -7.70 -17.41
C VAL A 506 -6.79 -7.42 -16.41
N PRO A 507 -5.75 -8.27 -16.32
CA PRO A 507 -4.65 -8.09 -15.38
C PRO A 507 -3.64 -7.03 -15.82
N PHE A 508 -3.83 -6.41 -16.99
CA PHE A 508 -2.99 -5.34 -17.50
C PHE A 508 -3.90 -4.20 -17.88
N GLN A 509 -3.48 -3.00 -17.51
CA GLN A 509 -4.25 -1.80 -17.74
C GLN A 509 -3.35 -0.76 -18.35
N LYS A 510 -3.87 -0.08 -19.37
CA LYS A 510 -3.23 1.12 -19.89
C LYS A 510 -3.62 2.27 -18.95
N ILE A 511 -2.63 2.83 -18.25
CA ILE A 511 -2.79 3.95 -17.34
C ILE A 511 -2.05 5.13 -17.95
N GLY A 512 -2.80 6.13 -18.43
CA GLY A 512 -2.26 7.13 -19.35
C GLY A 512 -1.75 6.46 -20.63
N ASP A 513 -0.47 6.66 -20.96
CA ASP A 513 0.16 6.12 -22.17
C ASP A 513 0.94 4.82 -21.94
N THR A 514 0.97 4.32 -20.71
CA THR A 514 1.82 3.19 -20.33
C THR A 514 1.01 2.01 -19.82
N PHE A 515 1.43 0.79 -20.15
CA PHE A 515 0.85 -0.42 -19.58
C PHE A 515 1.43 -0.70 -18.19
N ALA A 516 0.56 -1.12 -17.28
CA ALA A 516 0.97 -1.54 -15.94
C ALA A 516 0.27 -2.84 -15.54
N ILE A 517 0.96 -3.62 -14.70
CA ILE A 517 0.40 -4.75 -13.96
C ILE A 517 -0.03 -4.25 -12.59
N PRO A 518 -1.32 -4.40 -12.20
CA PRO A 518 -1.79 -4.10 -10.87
C PRO A 518 -0.95 -4.80 -9.80
N GLY A 519 -0.54 -4.04 -8.78
CA GLY A 519 0.16 -4.59 -7.63
C GLY A 519 -0.64 -5.71 -6.96
N SER A 520 -1.98 -5.60 -6.93
CA SER A 520 -2.87 -6.67 -6.46
C SER A 520 -2.79 -7.95 -7.26
N THR A 521 -2.58 -7.88 -8.58
CA THR A 521 -2.42 -9.06 -9.45
C THR A 521 -1.14 -9.81 -9.10
N ILE A 522 -0.02 -9.08 -9.02
CA ILE A 522 1.28 -9.64 -8.62
C ILE A 522 1.19 -10.20 -7.19
N LYS A 523 0.57 -9.46 -6.27
CA LYS A 523 0.38 -9.89 -4.89
C LYS A 523 -0.45 -11.18 -4.81
N GLY A 524 -1.56 -11.27 -5.53
CA GLY A 524 -2.41 -12.47 -5.56
C GLY A 524 -1.68 -13.68 -6.16
N MET A 525 -0.88 -13.45 -7.22
CA MET A 525 -0.02 -14.48 -7.80
C MET A 525 1.03 -15.00 -6.79
N LEU A 526 1.76 -14.09 -6.12
CA LEU A 526 2.78 -14.46 -5.13
C LEU A 526 2.15 -15.14 -3.90
N ARG A 527 0.99 -14.65 -3.44
CA ARG A 527 0.22 -15.29 -2.37
C ARG A 527 -0.18 -16.71 -2.74
N ALA A 528 -0.76 -16.89 -3.92
CA ALA A 528 -1.21 -18.21 -4.37
C ALA A 528 -0.05 -19.21 -4.46
N GLU A 529 1.12 -18.75 -4.89
CA GLU A 529 2.33 -19.57 -4.96
C GLU A 529 2.92 -19.88 -3.57
N LEU A 530 2.89 -18.92 -2.64
CA LEU A 530 3.29 -19.17 -1.25
C LEU A 530 2.38 -20.21 -0.60
N GLU A 531 1.06 -20.02 -0.67
CA GLU A 531 0.08 -20.97 -0.15
C GLU A 531 0.25 -22.35 -0.78
N ARG A 532 0.52 -22.42 -2.10
CA ARG A 532 0.82 -23.68 -2.78
C ARG A 532 2.05 -24.35 -2.18
N ARG A 533 3.12 -23.62 -1.90
CA ARG A 533 4.38 -24.18 -1.35
C ARG A 533 4.22 -24.61 0.10
N VAL A 534 3.53 -23.81 0.91
CA VAL A 534 3.21 -24.14 2.30
C VAL A 534 2.30 -25.37 2.35
N ASN A 535 1.26 -25.43 1.52
CA ASN A 535 0.30 -26.55 1.50
C ASN A 535 0.84 -27.81 0.81
N ALA A 536 1.50 -27.70 -0.34
CA ALA A 536 2.05 -28.87 -1.05
C ALA A 536 3.08 -29.62 -0.21
N ARG A 537 3.71 -28.94 0.75
CA ARG A 537 4.60 -29.57 1.72
C ARG A 537 3.83 -30.43 2.72
N ALA A 538 2.67 -30.00 3.21
CA ALA A 538 1.79 -30.84 4.01
C ALA A 538 1.37 -32.11 3.25
N TYR A 539 1.02 -31.97 1.95
CA TYR A 539 0.59 -33.11 1.13
C TYR A 539 1.71 -34.09 0.76
N ARG A 540 2.92 -33.61 0.40
CA ARG A 540 4.03 -34.50 0.03
C ARG A 540 4.55 -35.35 1.19
N ILE A 541 4.41 -34.87 2.42
CA ILE A 541 4.71 -35.68 3.60
C ILE A 541 3.70 -36.80 3.72
N ILE A 542 2.42 -36.51 3.45
CA ILE A 542 1.37 -37.52 3.48
C ILE A 542 1.60 -38.52 2.35
N GLU A 543 1.92 -38.09 1.13
CA GLU A 543 2.30 -39.02 0.04
C GLU A 543 3.54 -39.86 0.40
N ASN A 544 4.56 -39.28 1.02
CA ASN A 544 5.74 -40.04 1.46
C ASN A 544 5.41 -41.01 2.61
N LEU A 545 4.55 -40.63 3.56
CA LEU A 545 4.04 -41.53 4.60
C LEU A 545 3.23 -42.68 3.98
N LEU A 546 2.48 -42.40 2.92
CA LEU A 546 1.72 -43.40 2.16
C LEU A 546 2.63 -44.28 1.28
N ALA A 547 3.80 -43.79 0.85
CA ALA A 547 4.73 -44.51 -0.03
C ALA A 547 5.79 -45.35 0.71
N ILE A 548 6.01 -45.12 2.01
CA ILE A 548 7.02 -45.84 2.81
C ILE A 548 6.56 -47.23 3.28
N THR A 549 5.29 -47.59 3.08
CA THR A 549 4.75 -48.88 3.54
C THR A 549 4.25 -49.73 2.38
N ASP A 550 5.14 -50.54 1.82
CA ASP A 550 4.81 -51.73 1.00
C ASP A 550 4.39 -52.94 1.89
N ASP A 551 4.14 -52.71 3.19
CA ASP A 551 3.68 -53.74 4.12
C ASP A 551 2.15 -53.91 3.99
N PRO A 552 1.64 -55.07 3.54
CA PRO A 552 0.21 -55.32 3.42
C PRO A 552 -0.55 -55.26 4.75
N GLU A 553 0.11 -55.34 5.91
CA GLU A 553 -0.55 -55.10 7.22
C GLU A 553 -0.70 -53.59 7.55
N ALA A 554 -0.06 -52.70 6.78
CA ALA A 554 -0.16 -51.25 6.96
C ALA A 554 -1.38 -50.59 6.25
N GLU A 555 -2.33 -51.37 5.73
CA GLU A 555 -3.55 -50.85 5.10
C GLU A 555 -4.40 -49.99 6.05
N ARG A 556 -4.45 -50.31 7.35
CA ARG A 556 -5.19 -49.51 8.36
C ARG A 556 -4.62 -48.09 8.54
N PRO A 557 -3.31 -47.91 8.79
CA PRO A 557 -2.66 -46.61 8.77
C PRO A 557 -2.91 -45.80 7.48
N HIS A 558 -2.97 -46.47 6.33
CA HIS A 558 -3.23 -45.84 5.03
C HIS A 558 -4.65 -45.30 4.93
N LEU A 559 -5.63 -46.08 5.37
CA LEU A 559 -7.03 -45.70 5.38
C LEU A 559 -7.28 -44.55 6.37
N ASP A 560 -6.60 -44.57 7.52
CA ASP A 560 -6.68 -43.50 8.52
C ASP A 560 -5.95 -42.23 8.05
N ALA A 561 -4.79 -42.33 7.39
CA ALA A 561 -4.13 -41.18 6.78
C ALA A 561 -4.96 -40.58 5.63
N LYS A 562 -5.60 -41.41 4.79
CA LYS A 562 -6.56 -40.96 3.77
C LYS A 562 -7.81 -40.33 4.38
N LYS A 563 -8.36 -40.91 5.45
CA LYS A 563 -9.49 -40.32 6.19
C LYS A 563 -9.09 -39.02 6.87
N GLN A 564 -7.91 -38.94 7.46
CA GLN A 564 -7.34 -37.72 8.02
C GLN A 564 -7.10 -36.68 6.93
N LEU A 565 -6.66 -37.07 5.72
CA LEU A 565 -6.51 -36.16 4.58
C LEU A 565 -7.86 -35.66 4.07
N ALA A 566 -8.85 -36.54 3.96
CA ALA A 566 -10.21 -36.19 3.57
C ALA A 566 -10.91 -35.34 4.65
N ALA A 567 -10.54 -35.53 5.92
CA ALA A 567 -10.99 -34.74 7.06
C ALA A 567 -10.12 -33.49 7.31
N PHE A 568 -8.94 -33.39 6.69
CA PHE A 568 -8.03 -32.26 6.79
C PHE A 568 -8.68 -31.09 6.06
N LYS A 569 -9.53 -30.38 6.79
CA LYS A 569 -9.91 -29.03 6.43
C LYS A 569 -8.61 -28.23 6.53
N ALA A 570 -8.08 -27.81 5.38
CA ALA A 570 -7.01 -26.81 5.35
C ALA A 570 -7.30 -25.76 6.42
N HIS A 571 -6.33 -25.45 7.29
CA HIS A 571 -6.57 -24.69 8.51
C HIS A 571 -7.31 -23.40 8.16
N ARG A 572 -8.61 -23.42 8.40
CA ARG A 572 -9.51 -22.28 8.36
C ARG A 572 -10.14 -22.30 9.73
N PRO A 573 -9.39 -21.91 10.77
CA PRO A 573 -9.98 -21.80 12.09
C PRO A 573 -11.23 -20.94 11.97
N ASP A 574 -12.33 -21.39 12.59
CA ASP A 574 -13.53 -20.57 12.69
C ASP A 574 -13.10 -19.20 13.18
N VAL A 575 -13.46 -18.16 12.43
CA VAL A 575 -12.94 -16.80 12.64
C VAL A 575 -13.58 -16.22 13.89
N ASN A 576 -13.09 -16.64 15.05
CA ASN A 576 -13.53 -16.26 16.37
C ASN A 576 -12.47 -15.37 17.04
N GLU A 577 -12.66 -15.04 18.31
CA GLU A 577 -11.76 -14.17 19.08
C GLU A 577 -10.33 -14.73 19.23
N ASN A 578 -10.12 -16.02 18.92
CA ASN A 578 -8.82 -16.71 18.92
C ASN A 578 -8.27 -16.94 17.50
N TYR A 579 -8.80 -16.27 16.48
CA TYR A 579 -8.30 -16.39 15.12
C TYR A 579 -6.81 -16.05 15.06
N THR A 580 -6.02 -16.96 14.49
CA THR A 580 -4.60 -16.75 14.20
C THR A 580 -4.43 -16.87 12.69
N PRO A 581 -3.86 -15.85 12.03
CA PRO A 581 -3.66 -15.89 10.59
C PRO A 581 -2.65 -16.97 10.24
N ASP A 582 -2.86 -17.65 9.11
CA ASP A 582 -1.84 -18.53 8.57
C ASP A 582 -0.60 -17.73 8.10
N PHE A 583 0.48 -18.44 7.74
CA PHE A 583 1.74 -17.84 7.30
C PHE A 583 1.56 -16.90 6.09
N ALA A 584 0.71 -17.27 5.13
CA ALA A 584 0.45 -16.47 3.95
C ALA A 584 -0.45 -15.27 4.26
N GLU A 585 -1.46 -15.44 5.10
CA GLU A 585 -2.35 -14.39 5.61
C GLU A 585 -1.57 -13.36 6.44
N ALA A 586 -0.63 -13.81 7.28
CA ALA A 586 0.24 -12.94 8.06
C ALA A 586 1.12 -12.02 7.19
N LEU A 587 1.45 -12.46 5.97
CA LEU A 587 2.27 -11.70 5.02
C LEU A 587 1.44 -10.85 4.05
N PHE A 588 0.48 -11.50 3.39
CA PHE A 588 -0.34 -10.90 2.34
C PHE A 588 -1.63 -10.28 2.85
N GLY A 589 -1.89 -10.34 4.15
CA GLY A 589 -3.09 -9.84 4.79
C GLY A 589 -4.31 -10.73 4.56
N PHE A 590 -5.33 -10.46 5.35
CA PHE A 590 -6.61 -11.15 5.34
C PHE A 590 -7.73 -10.12 5.42
N VAL A 591 -8.72 -10.26 4.54
CA VAL A 591 -9.93 -9.43 4.52
C VAL A 591 -11.10 -10.38 4.71
N ARG A 592 -11.79 -10.27 5.85
CA ARG A 592 -13.03 -11.00 6.09
C ARG A 592 -14.14 -10.33 5.28
N GLU A 593 -14.93 -11.10 4.55
CA GLU A 593 -16.20 -10.59 4.02
C GLU A 593 -17.26 -10.67 5.11
N PRO A 594 -18.13 -9.67 5.26
CA PRO A 594 -19.21 -9.74 6.24
C PRO A 594 -20.14 -10.90 5.89
N GLU A 595 -20.33 -11.83 6.83
CA GLU A 595 -21.36 -12.85 6.72
C GLU A 595 -22.74 -12.23 7.01
N SER A 596 -23.81 -12.79 6.46
CA SER A 596 -25.19 -12.29 6.67
C SER A 596 -25.57 -12.18 8.15
N ASP A 597 -24.93 -13.00 8.99
CA ASP A 597 -25.27 -13.18 10.41
C ASP A 597 -24.27 -12.47 11.34
N ASP A 598 -23.33 -11.69 10.81
CA ASP A 598 -22.27 -11.03 11.56
C ASP A 598 -22.84 -9.80 12.32
N LYS A 599 -23.64 -10.07 13.37
CA LYS A 599 -24.36 -9.04 14.17
C LYS A 599 -23.42 -8.08 14.91
N SER A 600 -22.12 -8.37 14.98
CA SER A 600 -21.12 -7.58 15.69
C SER A 600 -20.02 -7.08 14.75
N ARG A 601 -20.21 -5.88 14.22
CA ARG A 601 -19.26 -5.20 13.32
C ARG A 601 -17.87 -4.98 13.92
N SER A 602 -17.79 -4.81 15.24
CA SER A 602 -16.51 -4.68 15.96
C SER A 602 -15.68 -5.95 15.86
N ARG A 603 -16.32 -7.14 15.85
CA ARG A 603 -15.61 -8.41 15.58
C ARG A 603 -15.10 -8.45 14.15
N HIS A 604 -15.92 -8.06 13.17
CA HIS A 604 -15.51 -8.01 11.77
C HIS A 604 -14.25 -7.13 11.58
N GLU A 605 -14.22 -5.93 12.16
CA GLU A 605 -13.08 -5.00 12.07
C GLU A 605 -11.81 -5.52 12.76
N ALA A 606 -11.94 -6.19 13.92
CA ALA A 606 -10.80 -6.75 14.65
C ALA A 606 -10.07 -7.86 13.88
N LEU A 607 -10.75 -8.49 12.93
CA LEU A 607 -10.25 -9.64 12.16
C LEU A 607 -9.60 -9.26 10.83
N HIS A 608 -9.68 -8.00 10.39
CA HIS A 608 -8.97 -7.54 9.18
C HIS A 608 -7.47 -7.42 9.46
N LEU A 609 -6.68 -8.20 8.73
CA LEU A 609 -5.23 -8.10 8.76
C LEU A 609 -4.72 -7.37 7.54
N LYS A 610 -4.17 -6.17 7.74
CA LYS A 610 -3.46 -5.47 6.68
C LYS A 610 -2.15 -6.19 6.37
N ALA A 611 -1.87 -6.31 5.07
CA ALA A 611 -0.68 -6.98 4.57
C ALA A 611 0.62 -6.28 4.99
N ARG A 612 1.61 -7.08 5.39
CA ARG A 612 3.00 -6.65 5.58
C ARG A 612 3.77 -6.52 4.29
N ILE A 613 3.28 -7.18 3.23
CA ILE A 613 3.78 -7.02 1.86
C ILE A 613 2.86 -6.10 1.08
N SER A 614 3.43 -5.07 0.46
CA SER A 614 2.71 -4.17 -0.44
C SER A 614 3.39 -4.10 -1.80
N CYS A 615 2.73 -4.64 -2.81
CA CYS A 615 3.21 -4.58 -4.18
C CYS A 615 2.76 -3.28 -4.84
N GLY A 616 3.70 -2.46 -5.29
CA GLY A 616 3.41 -1.34 -6.19
C GLY A 616 2.96 -1.81 -7.57
N MET A 617 2.59 -0.89 -8.44
CA MET A 617 2.37 -1.17 -9.86
C MET A 617 3.67 -1.65 -10.52
N ALA A 618 3.60 -2.67 -11.38
CA ALA A 618 4.71 -3.01 -12.27
C ALA A 618 4.52 -2.29 -13.60
N TRP A 619 5.36 -1.32 -13.91
CA TRP A 619 5.21 -0.46 -15.10
C TRP A 619 6.03 -0.97 -16.26
N LEU A 620 5.45 -1.01 -17.46
CA LEU A 620 6.18 -1.33 -18.68
C LEU A 620 7.28 -0.29 -18.91
N VAL A 621 8.54 -0.75 -18.96
CA VAL A 621 9.73 0.08 -19.20
C VAL A 621 10.43 -0.25 -20.52
N SER A 622 10.08 -1.36 -21.16
CA SER A 622 10.56 -1.69 -22.52
C SER A 622 9.65 -1.10 -23.59
N GLU A 623 10.17 -0.98 -24.81
CA GLU A 623 9.33 -0.80 -25.99
C GLU A 623 8.42 -2.02 -26.21
N TYR A 624 7.34 -1.82 -26.95
CA TYR A 624 6.40 -2.86 -27.37
C TYR A 624 5.95 -2.60 -28.81
N ASP A 625 5.43 -3.64 -29.46
CA ASP A 625 4.91 -3.54 -30.82
C ASP A 625 3.48 -2.98 -30.78
N ALA A 626 3.38 -1.65 -30.85
CA ALA A 626 2.10 -0.94 -30.71
C ALA A 626 1.09 -1.33 -31.80
N ASP A 627 1.55 -1.60 -33.02
CA ASP A 627 0.70 -1.95 -34.15
C ASP A 627 0.12 -3.36 -33.94
N LYS A 628 0.96 -4.36 -33.66
CA LYS A 628 0.46 -5.73 -33.37
C LYS A 628 -0.46 -5.76 -32.15
N SER A 629 -0.14 -5.01 -31.11
CA SER A 629 -0.98 -4.95 -29.91
C SER A 629 -2.30 -4.21 -30.07
N ARG A 630 -2.43 -3.35 -31.09
CA ARG A 630 -3.71 -2.69 -31.43
C ARG A 630 -4.60 -3.58 -32.27
N ASP A 631 -4.00 -4.25 -33.27
CA ASP A 631 -4.72 -4.82 -34.40
C ASP A 631 -5.02 -6.32 -34.25
N GLU A 632 -4.21 -7.08 -33.50
CA GLU A 632 -4.46 -8.51 -33.30
C GLU A 632 -5.48 -8.77 -32.17
N LEU A 633 -6.67 -9.23 -32.56
CA LEU A 633 -7.71 -9.75 -31.67
C LEU A 633 -7.73 -11.28 -31.75
N TYR A 634 -7.60 -11.94 -30.61
CA TYR A 634 -7.60 -13.41 -30.50
C TYR A 634 -8.94 -13.88 -29.94
N VAL A 635 -9.75 -14.58 -30.72
CA VAL A 635 -11.05 -15.08 -30.25
C VAL A 635 -10.91 -16.50 -29.74
N ILE A 636 -10.76 -16.66 -28.42
CA ILE A 636 -10.57 -17.98 -27.82
C ILE A 636 -11.90 -18.53 -27.32
N ALA A 637 -12.32 -19.68 -27.86
CA ALA A 637 -13.38 -20.46 -27.25
C ALA A 637 -12.91 -20.94 -25.88
N ALA A 638 -13.65 -20.68 -24.80
CA ALA A 638 -13.36 -21.26 -23.50
C ALA A 638 -13.26 -22.78 -23.66
N ALA A 639 -12.03 -23.31 -23.67
CA ALA A 639 -11.84 -24.73 -23.81
C ALA A 639 -12.57 -25.43 -22.66
N GLU A 640 -13.39 -26.44 -22.97
CA GLU A 640 -13.90 -27.33 -21.93
C GLU A 640 -12.70 -27.76 -21.07
N PRO A 641 -12.80 -27.68 -19.72
CA PRO A 641 -11.70 -28.05 -18.85
C PRO A 641 -11.19 -29.44 -19.25
N ARG A 642 -9.89 -29.55 -19.58
CA ARG A 642 -9.31 -30.87 -19.88
C ARG A 642 -9.62 -31.82 -18.71
N PRO A 643 -9.94 -33.11 -18.94
CA PRO A 643 -10.41 -34.05 -17.90
C PRO A 643 -9.52 -34.16 -16.66
N ILE A 644 -8.22 -33.86 -16.79
CA ILE A 644 -7.24 -33.82 -15.68
C ILE A 644 -7.57 -32.73 -14.64
N SER A 645 -8.36 -31.71 -14.99
CA SER A 645 -8.78 -30.66 -14.04
C SER A 645 -9.66 -31.18 -12.91
N LYS A 646 -10.40 -32.29 -13.11
CA LYS A 646 -11.31 -32.84 -12.09
C LYS A 646 -10.58 -33.32 -10.83
N PHE A 647 -9.33 -33.78 -10.95
CA PHE A 647 -8.51 -34.18 -9.79
C PHE A 647 -8.00 -32.97 -8.99
N TYR A 648 -7.87 -31.81 -9.64
CA TYR A 648 -7.47 -30.55 -9.04
C TYR A 648 -8.64 -29.69 -8.53
N ASP A 649 -9.88 -29.99 -8.97
CA ASP A 649 -11.10 -29.32 -8.50
C ASP A 649 -11.35 -29.54 -7.01
N HIS A 650 -10.86 -30.64 -6.41
CA HIS A 650 -10.96 -30.87 -4.96
C HIS A 650 -10.04 -29.94 -4.14
N PHE A 651 -9.03 -29.32 -4.75
CA PHE A 651 -8.08 -28.41 -4.09
C PHE A 651 -8.16 -26.96 -4.59
N GLY A 652 -9.14 -26.66 -5.45
CA GLY A 652 -9.51 -25.29 -5.84
C GLY A 652 -8.47 -24.52 -6.66
N ARG A 653 -7.42 -25.15 -7.22
CA ARG A 653 -6.37 -24.41 -7.98
C ARG A 653 -5.93 -25.12 -9.25
N LYS A 654 -6.26 -24.55 -10.41
CA LYS A 654 -5.76 -24.99 -11.73
C LYS A 654 -4.26 -24.67 -11.85
N ALA A 655 -3.42 -25.70 -11.80
CA ALA A 655 -2.01 -25.57 -12.15
C ALA A 655 -1.83 -25.74 -13.67
N TYR A 656 -1.20 -24.77 -14.32
CA TYR A 656 -0.81 -24.88 -15.72
C TYR A 656 0.68 -25.18 -15.78
N LEU A 657 1.04 -26.29 -16.43
CA LEU A 657 2.44 -26.64 -16.63
C LEU A 657 3.08 -25.63 -17.59
N VAL A 658 4.09 -24.94 -17.11
CA VAL A 658 4.95 -24.09 -17.93
C VAL A 658 5.76 -25.02 -18.83
N ASP A 659 5.58 -24.89 -20.15
CA ASP A 659 6.46 -25.53 -21.12
C ASP A 659 7.51 -24.54 -21.64
N ASN A 660 8.40 -24.98 -22.52
CA ASN A 660 9.39 -24.12 -23.16
C ASN A 660 8.84 -23.43 -24.42
N ALA A 661 7.52 -23.31 -24.58
CA ALA A 661 6.93 -22.65 -25.75
C ALA A 661 7.38 -21.19 -25.85
N SER A 662 7.88 -20.82 -27.04
CA SER A 662 8.26 -19.46 -27.39
C SER A 662 7.03 -18.55 -27.51
N ALA A 663 7.25 -17.24 -27.58
CA ALA A 663 6.17 -16.29 -27.87
C ALA A 663 5.40 -16.64 -29.16
N ALA A 664 6.12 -17.08 -30.20
CA ALA A 664 5.52 -17.49 -31.47
C ALA A 664 4.67 -18.77 -31.33
N ASP A 665 5.14 -19.75 -30.56
CA ASP A 665 4.38 -20.99 -30.29
C ASP A 665 3.10 -20.69 -29.53
N VAL A 666 3.14 -19.80 -28.54
CA VAL A 666 1.96 -19.35 -27.80
C VAL A 666 0.97 -18.67 -28.75
N VAL A 667 1.43 -17.75 -29.59
CA VAL A 667 0.58 -17.09 -30.62
C VAL A 667 -0.04 -18.13 -31.56
N ALA A 668 0.76 -19.08 -32.06
CA ALA A 668 0.28 -20.13 -32.95
C ALA A 668 -0.79 -21.00 -32.29
N ARG A 669 -0.63 -21.35 -31.00
CA ARG A 669 -1.63 -22.09 -30.23
C ARG A 669 -2.91 -21.29 -30.00
N LEU A 670 -2.77 -19.99 -29.76
CA LEU A 670 -3.91 -19.09 -29.59
C LEU A 670 -4.72 -18.96 -30.89
N LYS A 671 -4.03 -18.79 -32.03
CA LYS A 671 -4.64 -18.79 -33.37
C LYS A 671 -5.24 -20.15 -33.73
N ALA A 672 -4.59 -21.26 -33.38
CA ALA A 672 -5.13 -22.60 -33.61
C ALA A 672 -6.36 -22.93 -32.72
N ALA A 673 -6.46 -22.29 -31.56
CA ALA A 673 -7.61 -22.41 -30.66
C ALA A 673 -8.80 -21.52 -31.08
N GLU A 674 -8.61 -20.67 -32.08
CA GLU A 674 -9.65 -19.85 -32.69
C GLU A 674 -10.64 -20.74 -33.46
N ARG A 675 -11.69 -21.19 -32.77
CA ARG A 675 -12.81 -21.90 -33.40
C ARG A 675 -13.84 -20.89 -33.91
N LYS A 676 -14.60 -21.27 -34.96
CA LYS A 676 -15.78 -20.51 -35.40
C LYS A 676 -16.67 -20.20 -34.19
N LEU A 677 -17.01 -18.92 -34.03
CA LEU A 677 -17.70 -18.29 -32.91
C LEU A 677 -18.90 -19.11 -32.39
N ASP A 678 -18.67 -20.01 -31.43
CA ASP A 678 -19.71 -20.43 -30.50
C ASP A 678 -19.93 -19.32 -29.45
N LYS A 679 -21.10 -19.32 -28.80
CA LYS A 679 -21.56 -18.33 -27.79
C LYS A 679 -20.59 -18.02 -26.63
N TYR A 680 -19.45 -18.72 -26.50
CA TYR A 680 -18.53 -18.66 -25.38
C TYR A 680 -17.11 -18.17 -25.74
N ALA A 681 -16.94 -17.53 -26.89
CA ALA A 681 -15.65 -17.00 -27.26
C ALA A 681 -15.33 -15.68 -26.53
N SER A 682 -14.10 -15.52 -26.03
CA SER A 682 -13.62 -14.27 -25.44
C SER A 682 -12.59 -13.62 -26.37
N PRO A 683 -12.86 -12.44 -26.95
CA PRO A 683 -11.87 -11.73 -27.74
C PRO A 683 -10.79 -11.13 -26.82
N LEU A 684 -9.55 -11.56 -27.01
CA LEU A 684 -8.39 -11.18 -26.20
C LEU A 684 -7.46 -10.29 -27.03
N LYS A 685 -6.94 -9.22 -26.42
CA LYS A 685 -5.82 -8.44 -26.96
C LYS A 685 -4.56 -8.74 -26.17
N LEU A 686 -3.45 -8.95 -26.87
CA LEU A 686 -2.18 -9.27 -26.26
C LEU A 686 -1.16 -8.13 -26.44
N LEU A 687 -0.36 -7.90 -25.41
CA LEU A 687 0.84 -7.09 -25.51
C LEU A 687 1.93 -7.94 -26.14
N HIS A 688 2.43 -7.49 -27.28
CA HIS A 688 3.51 -8.16 -27.99
C HIS A 688 4.81 -7.40 -27.73
N PRO A 689 5.89 -8.10 -27.34
CA PRO A 689 7.20 -7.48 -27.39
C PRO A 689 7.54 -7.09 -28.84
N LYS A 690 8.33 -6.03 -29.00
CA LYS A 690 8.98 -5.73 -30.27
C LYS A 690 9.86 -6.92 -30.68
N GLN A 691 9.99 -7.20 -31.97
CA GLN A 691 10.73 -8.37 -32.46
C GLN A 691 12.16 -8.41 -31.88
N GLY A 692 12.55 -9.56 -31.30
CA GLY A 692 13.85 -9.75 -30.66
C GLY A 692 14.01 -9.10 -29.29
N GLN A 693 12.95 -8.48 -28.75
CA GLN A 693 12.95 -7.89 -27.41
C GLN A 693 11.99 -8.66 -26.50
N ASN A 694 12.07 -8.36 -25.21
CA ASN A 694 11.17 -8.87 -24.20
C ASN A 694 10.41 -7.73 -23.54
N LEU A 695 9.21 -8.02 -23.02
CA LEU A 695 8.49 -7.04 -22.23
C LEU A 695 9.10 -6.98 -20.84
N LEU A 696 9.54 -5.77 -20.44
CA LEU A 696 10.13 -5.52 -19.13
C LEU A 696 9.20 -4.65 -18.29
N PHE A 697 8.87 -5.09 -17.08
CA PHE A 697 8.10 -4.29 -16.13
C PHE A 697 8.88 -4.01 -14.85
N ALA A 698 9.10 -2.75 -14.50
CA ALA A 698 9.77 -2.36 -13.27
C ALA A 698 8.76 -2.16 -12.13
N GLN A 699 9.04 -2.77 -10.98
CA GLN A 699 8.18 -2.74 -9.80
C GLN A 699 8.99 -2.53 -8.53
N ARG A 700 8.39 -1.87 -7.54
CA ARG A 700 8.85 -1.89 -6.15
C ARG A 700 7.84 -2.63 -5.25
N ILE A 701 8.35 -3.51 -4.39
CA ILE A 701 7.58 -4.24 -3.38
C ILE A 701 8.09 -3.85 -2.00
N TYR A 702 7.21 -3.36 -1.12
CA TYR A 702 7.57 -3.00 0.25
C TYR A 702 7.35 -4.15 1.22
N LEU A 703 8.30 -4.28 2.14
CA LEU A 703 8.34 -5.27 3.22
C LEU A 703 8.24 -4.51 4.54
N HIS A 704 7.28 -4.88 5.39
CA HIS A 704 7.06 -4.22 6.67
C HIS A 704 7.14 -5.23 7.79
N ASN A 705 8.08 -5.02 8.73
CA ASN A 705 8.17 -5.81 9.96
C ASN A 705 8.16 -7.32 9.68
N MET A 706 9.03 -7.79 8.78
CA MET A 706 9.13 -9.19 8.37
C MET A 706 10.33 -9.86 9.02
N THR A 707 10.15 -11.08 9.48
CA THR A 707 11.25 -11.90 10.02
C THR A 707 12.16 -12.41 8.91
N GLU A 708 13.34 -12.93 9.28
CA GLU A 708 14.24 -13.51 8.28
C GLU A 708 13.63 -14.71 7.55
N ALA A 709 12.87 -15.55 8.25
CA ALA A 709 12.18 -16.69 7.66
C ALA A 709 11.08 -16.25 6.69
N GLU A 710 10.35 -15.19 7.03
CA GLU A 710 9.33 -14.60 6.16
C GLU A 710 9.92 -13.96 4.90
N ILE A 711 11.03 -13.25 5.04
CA ILE A 711 11.76 -12.70 3.89
C ILE A 711 12.28 -13.84 3.02
N GLY A 712 12.81 -14.91 3.62
CA GLY A 712 13.27 -16.09 2.90
C GLY A 712 12.14 -16.80 2.17
N ALA A 713 10.98 -16.96 2.80
CA ALA A 713 9.78 -17.52 2.19
C ALA A 713 9.35 -16.69 0.98
N PHE A 714 9.32 -15.36 1.16
CA PHE A 714 8.93 -14.44 0.11
C PHE A 714 9.91 -14.46 -1.07
N LEU A 715 11.22 -14.42 -0.82
CA LEU A 715 12.25 -14.52 -1.85
C LEU A 715 12.18 -15.87 -2.57
N THR A 716 11.98 -16.96 -1.84
CA THR A 716 11.82 -18.31 -2.42
C THR A 716 10.64 -18.37 -3.39
N VAL A 717 9.51 -17.77 -3.00
CA VAL A 717 8.33 -17.66 -3.86
C VAL A 717 8.63 -16.76 -5.05
N LEU A 718 9.18 -15.57 -4.81
CA LEU A 718 9.45 -14.56 -5.83
C LEU A 718 10.39 -15.09 -6.92
N THR A 719 11.40 -15.87 -6.56
CA THR A 719 12.38 -16.43 -7.51
C THR A 719 12.05 -17.84 -7.96
N LEU A 720 10.96 -18.42 -7.46
CA LEU A 720 10.58 -19.82 -7.72
C LEU A 720 11.74 -20.79 -7.44
N ASP A 721 12.33 -20.70 -6.25
CA ASP A 721 13.55 -21.41 -5.84
C ASP A 721 14.79 -21.08 -6.69
N PHE A 722 14.84 -19.89 -7.28
CA PHE A 722 15.92 -19.51 -8.21
C PHE A 722 16.06 -20.50 -9.38
N THR A 723 14.96 -21.10 -9.81
CA THR A 723 14.98 -22.04 -10.93
C THR A 723 14.59 -21.32 -12.22
N LEU A 724 15.53 -21.23 -13.16
CA LEU A 724 15.27 -20.67 -14.49
C LEU A 724 14.26 -21.48 -15.32
N ARG A 725 13.77 -22.63 -14.83
CA ARG A 725 12.72 -23.41 -15.49
C ARG A 725 11.32 -22.99 -15.06
N ASN A 726 11.17 -22.49 -13.85
CA ASN A 726 9.86 -22.11 -13.35
C ASN A 726 9.52 -20.69 -13.82
N ARG A 727 8.28 -20.52 -14.26
CA ARG A 727 7.72 -19.22 -14.62
C ARG A 727 6.45 -19.00 -13.86
N PHE A 728 6.20 -17.75 -13.51
CA PHE A 728 4.85 -17.33 -13.21
C PHE A 728 4.04 -17.25 -14.50
N LEU A 729 2.75 -17.49 -14.38
CA LEU A 729 1.79 -17.25 -15.43
C LEU A 729 0.81 -16.17 -14.97
N ILE A 730 0.85 -15.02 -15.62
CA ILE A 730 -0.08 -13.91 -15.41
C ILE A 730 -1.05 -13.82 -16.60
N GLY A 731 -2.28 -13.37 -16.39
CA GLY A 731 -3.30 -13.39 -17.45
C GLY A 731 -4.34 -14.49 -17.31
N ARG A 732 -5.30 -14.46 -18.26
CA ARG A 732 -6.40 -15.44 -18.41
C ARG A 732 -6.05 -16.58 -19.37
N ALA A 733 -5.09 -16.35 -20.27
CA ALA A 733 -4.63 -17.33 -21.27
C ALA A 733 -3.51 -18.27 -20.76
N ARG A 734 -3.49 -18.56 -19.45
CA ARG A 734 -2.48 -19.44 -18.81
C ARG A 734 -2.50 -20.86 -19.38
N ALA A 735 -3.68 -21.35 -19.78
CA ALA A 735 -3.84 -22.64 -20.45
C ALA A 735 -3.07 -22.76 -21.76
N PHE A 736 -2.78 -21.63 -22.39
CA PHE A 736 -2.01 -21.53 -23.63
C PHE A 736 -0.56 -21.11 -23.37
N ASN A 737 -0.14 -21.04 -22.10
CA ASN A 737 1.20 -20.61 -21.70
C ASN A 737 1.50 -19.12 -22.03
N ALA A 738 0.45 -18.29 -22.11
CA ALA A 738 0.57 -16.84 -22.22
C ALA A 738 0.89 -16.19 -20.86
N GLY A 739 1.60 -15.05 -20.91
CA GLY A 739 2.05 -14.31 -19.73
C GLY A 739 3.08 -15.04 -18.88
N LYS A 740 4.02 -15.77 -19.48
CA LYS A 740 5.17 -16.34 -18.77
C LYS A 740 6.07 -15.20 -18.31
N CYS A 741 6.27 -15.08 -17.01
CA CYS A 741 7.18 -14.09 -16.46
C CYS A 741 8.03 -14.60 -15.31
N PHE A 742 9.14 -13.91 -15.07
CA PHE A 742 10.03 -14.12 -13.93
C PHE A 742 10.73 -12.80 -13.57
N PRO A 743 11.20 -12.62 -12.32
CA PRO A 743 12.02 -11.46 -11.98
C PRO A 743 13.44 -11.64 -12.54
N ALA A 744 13.83 -10.79 -13.49
CA ALA A 744 15.16 -10.85 -14.12
C ALA A 744 16.22 -10.02 -13.39
N LYS A 745 15.80 -9.02 -12.60
CA LYS A 745 16.65 -8.22 -11.72
C LYS A 745 15.93 -8.02 -10.41
N ILE A 746 16.64 -8.18 -9.30
CA ILE A 746 16.11 -8.00 -7.95
C ILE A 746 17.13 -7.19 -7.17
N LYS A 747 16.70 -6.14 -6.49
CA LYS A 747 17.52 -5.37 -5.56
C LYS A 747 16.82 -5.33 -4.21
N LEU A 748 17.39 -6.03 -3.23
CA LEU A 748 16.87 -6.11 -1.87
C LEU A 748 17.52 -5.02 -1.01
N THR A 749 16.68 -4.17 -0.42
CA THR A 749 17.10 -3.09 0.51
C THR A 749 16.32 -3.23 1.80
N LEU A 750 16.96 -3.73 2.85
CA LEU A 750 16.36 -3.89 4.18
C LEU A 750 17.06 -3.01 5.21
N THR A 751 16.27 -2.57 6.18
CA THR A 751 16.72 -1.93 7.42
C THR A 751 16.27 -2.84 8.57
N PRO A 752 17.22 -3.42 9.34
CA PRO A 752 16.91 -4.14 10.57
C PRO A 752 16.10 -3.28 11.52
N ASN A 753 15.15 -3.86 12.24
CA ASN A 753 14.43 -3.13 13.27
C ASN A 753 15.33 -2.83 14.48
N ASP A 754 16.20 -3.77 14.86
CA ASP A 754 17.11 -3.64 16.00
C ASP A 754 18.21 -2.60 15.75
N ALA A 755 18.71 -1.98 16.82
CA ALA A 755 19.80 -1.00 16.74
C ALA A 755 21.13 -1.70 16.48
N GLY A 756 21.96 -1.13 15.61
CA GLY A 756 23.32 -1.63 15.37
C GLY A 756 23.38 -3.03 14.74
N ALA A 757 22.25 -3.69 14.53
CA ALA A 757 22.16 -4.82 13.62
C ALA A 757 22.36 -4.26 12.22
N ASP A 758 23.44 -4.69 11.56
CA ASP A 758 23.62 -4.50 10.13
C ASP A 758 23.38 -5.84 9.44
N TYR A 759 22.52 -5.84 8.43
CA TYR A 759 22.59 -6.93 7.46
C TYR A 759 23.87 -6.73 6.65
N PRO A 760 24.79 -7.70 6.66
CA PRO A 760 26.07 -7.50 6.01
C PRO A 760 25.84 -7.25 4.52
N ALA A 761 26.27 -6.07 4.05
CA ALA A 761 26.32 -5.74 2.63
C ALA A 761 27.39 -6.61 1.97
N ARG A 762 27.09 -7.88 1.73
CA ARG A 762 28.00 -8.80 1.06
C ARG A 762 27.80 -8.64 -0.45
N GLY A 763 28.89 -8.28 -1.15
CA GLY A 763 28.92 -8.21 -2.60
C GLY A 763 28.31 -9.47 -3.20
N GLY A 764 27.35 -9.29 -4.11
CA GLY A 764 26.54 -10.38 -4.64
C GLY A 764 27.41 -11.57 -5.06
N SER A 765 27.19 -12.72 -4.43
CA SER A 765 27.85 -13.94 -4.88
C SER A 765 27.23 -14.35 -6.23
N LYS A 766 27.98 -15.08 -7.08
CA LYS A 766 27.41 -15.64 -8.32
C LYS A 766 26.18 -16.54 -8.07
N ALA A 767 26.02 -17.06 -6.85
CA ALA A 767 24.87 -17.87 -6.45
C ALA A 767 23.57 -17.07 -6.26
N ASP A 768 23.65 -15.73 -6.10
CA ASP A 768 22.49 -14.88 -5.81
C ASP A 768 21.73 -14.42 -7.09
N MET A 769 21.81 -15.11 -8.23
CA MET A 769 21.08 -14.80 -9.49
C MET A 769 20.86 -13.30 -9.77
N ARG A 770 21.93 -12.55 -10.06
CA ARG A 770 21.87 -11.11 -10.39
C ARG A 770 21.16 -10.24 -9.33
N MET A 771 20.97 -10.72 -8.10
CA MET A 771 20.53 -9.86 -7.02
C MET A 771 21.59 -8.80 -6.72
N ILE A 772 21.16 -7.55 -6.58
CA ILE A 772 22.00 -6.41 -6.23
C ILE A 772 21.62 -5.94 -4.82
N GLY A 773 22.59 -5.56 -3.99
CA GLY A 773 22.33 -5.13 -2.61
C GLY A 773 22.60 -6.24 -1.60
N GLN A 774 21.64 -6.54 -0.73
CA GLN A 774 21.79 -7.57 0.32
C GLN A 774 21.65 -9.00 -0.25
N SER A 775 22.42 -9.95 0.28
CA SER A 775 22.37 -11.37 -0.13
C SER A 775 21.08 -12.04 0.35
N ALA A 776 20.53 -12.96 -0.46
CA ALA A 776 19.34 -13.75 -0.10
C ALA A 776 19.68 -14.87 0.89
N THR A 777 20.92 -15.36 0.87
CA THR A 777 21.33 -16.59 1.55
C THR A 777 20.94 -16.65 3.04
N PRO A 778 21.14 -15.61 3.86
CA PRO A 778 20.72 -15.66 5.27
C PRO A 778 19.21 -15.90 5.42
N PHE A 779 18.41 -15.23 4.59
CA PHE A 779 16.95 -15.33 4.61
C PHE A 779 16.47 -16.68 4.10
N LEU A 780 17.02 -17.18 2.99
CA LEU A 780 16.69 -18.52 2.49
C LEU A 780 17.07 -19.62 3.49
N SER A 781 18.22 -19.46 4.17
CA SER A 781 18.62 -20.36 5.25
C SER A 781 17.65 -20.29 6.43
N ALA A 782 17.25 -19.09 6.86
CA ALA A 782 16.27 -18.90 7.94
C ALA A 782 14.92 -19.53 7.59
N PHE A 783 14.44 -19.38 6.35
CA PHE A 783 13.23 -20.03 5.89
C PHE A 783 13.39 -21.55 5.87
N GLY A 784 14.48 -22.08 5.31
CA GLY A 784 14.79 -23.51 5.32
C GLY A 784 14.84 -24.09 6.73
N LYS A 785 15.38 -23.34 7.70
CA LYS A 785 15.36 -23.70 9.13
C LYS A 785 13.95 -23.72 9.67
N PHE A 786 13.21 -22.61 9.58
CA PHE A 786 11.82 -22.50 10.06
C PHE A 786 10.95 -23.67 9.57
N VAL A 787 11.12 -23.98 8.29
CA VAL A 787 10.38 -25.00 7.59
C VAL A 787 10.81 -26.44 7.96
N ASN A 788 12.04 -26.64 8.45
CA ASN A 788 12.56 -27.92 8.93
C ASN A 788 12.46 -28.10 10.45
N SER A 789 12.46 -27.01 11.21
CA SER A 789 12.38 -26.97 12.66
C SER A 789 10.92 -26.93 13.10
N GLY A 790 10.08 -27.85 12.61
CA GLY A 790 8.69 -27.98 13.08
C GLY A 790 8.53 -28.20 14.60
N GLU A 791 9.64 -28.24 15.33
CA GLU A 791 9.73 -28.18 16.78
C GLU A 791 10.38 -26.85 17.20
N ASP A 792 9.73 -26.17 18.15
CA ASP A 792 10.32 -25.09 18.92
C ASP A 792 11.75 -25.48 19.38
N PRO A 793 12.80 -24.71 19.05
CA PRO A 793 14.17 -25.01 19.47
C PRO A 793 14.32 -25.17 20.99
N SER A 794 13.38 -24.64 21.78
CA SER A 794 13.38 -24.78 23.24
C SER A 794 12.84 -26.14 23.75
N THR A 795 12.18 -26.94 22.90
CA THR A 795 11.55 -28.22 23.28
C THR A 795 12.28 -29.47 22.78
N ALA A 796 13.29 -29.33 21.92
CA ALA A 796 14.07 -30.46 21.39
C ALA A 796 15.02 -31.08 22.44
N ARG A 797 14.50 -31.98 23.27
CA ARG A 797 15.28 -32.82 24.20
C ARG A 797 15.78 -34.14 23.59
N ASP A 798 15.56 -34.41 22.30
CA ASP A 798 16.04 -35.65 21.65
C ASP A 798 17.40 -35.44 20.91
N PRO A 799 18.51 -35.98 21.43
CA PRO A 799 19.84 -35.86 20.83
C PRO A 799 20.02 -36.64 19.51
N ALA A 800 19.09 -37.54 19.17
CA ALA A 800 19.12 -38.27 17.89
C ALA A 800 18.58 -37.41 16.75
N LEU A 801 17.54 -36.61 17.01
CA LEU A 801 16.92 -35.73 16.03
C LEU A 801 17.83 -34.54 15.65
N ALA A 802 18.47 -33.93 16.65
CA ALA A 802 19.47 -32.87 16.46
C ALA A 802 20.67 -33.32 15.58
N ARG A 803 21.07 -34.59 15.69
CA ARG A 803 22.12 -35.19 14.85
C ARG A 803 21.69 -35.36 13.39
N SER A 804 20.43 -35.71 13.12
CA SER A 804 19.92 -35.82 11.75
C SER A 804 19.75 -34.46 11.06
N MET A 805 19.31 -33.43 11.79
CA MET A 805 19.15 -32.07 11.26
C MET A 805 20.48 -31.36 11.04
N GLY A 806 21.49 -31.64 11.87
CA GLY A 806 22.87 -31.21 11.63
C GLY A 806 23.47 -31.79 10.34
N PHE A 807 22.98 -32.94 9.88
CA PHE A 807 23.36 -33.56 8.61
C PHE A 807 22.72 -32.83 7.41
N ALA A 808 21.42 -32.56 7.47
CA ALA A 808 20.69 -31.86 6.40
C ALA A 808 21.12 -30.39 6.21
N ALA A 809 21.45 -29.69 7.30
CA ALA A 809 21.98 -28.32 7.22
C ALA A 809 23.40 -28.28 6.61
N LYS A 810 24.22 -29.31 6.85
CA LYS A 810 25.54 -29.46 6.21
C LYS A 810 25.42 -29.83 4.74
N GLU A 811 24.48 -30.68 4.35
CA GLU A 811 24.19 -30.99 2.95
C GLU A 811 23.61 -29.79 2.19
N PHE A 812 22.73 -29.00 2.80
CA PHE A 812 22.23 -27.75 2.23
C PHE A 812 23.37 -26.75 1.97
N ASN A 813 24.27 -26.56 2.93
CA ASN A 813 25.44 -25.69 2.78
C ASN A 813 26.43 -26.23 1.75
N ALA A 814 26.62 -27.55 1.66
CA ALA A 814 27.52 -28.20 0.70
C ALA A 814 26.95 -28.22 -0.74
N ALA A 815 25.63 -28.34 -0.91
CA ALA A 815 24.95 -28.26 -2.21
C ALA A 815 24.89 -26.82 -2.77
N HIS A 816 25.18 -25.82 -1.94
CA HIS A 816 25.27 -24.41 -2.35
C HIS A 816 26.71 -23.89 -2.31
N ASP A 817 27.69 -24.77 -2.07
CA ASP A 817 29.12 -24.48 -2.20
C ASP A 817 29.61 -24.92 -3.60
N PRO A 818 29.94 -23.96 -4.49
CA PRO A 818 30.42 -24.27 -5.84
C PRO A 818 31.69 -25.15 -5.84
N LEU A 819 32.52 -25.05 -4.81
CA LEU A 819 33.77 -25.81 -4.71
C LEU A 819 33.53 -27.29 -4.42
N PHE A 820 32.46 -27.63 -3.72
CA PHE A 820 32.13 -29.01 -3.38
C PHE A 820 31.57 -29.79 -4.58
N GLY A 821 30.78 -29.12 -5.43
CA GLY A 821 30.31 -29.70 -6.70
C GLY A 821 31.46 -30.01 -7.66
N ASP A 822 32.44 -29.11 -7.79
CA ASP A 822 33.64 -29.33 -8.59
C ASP A 822 34.57 -30.40 -8.00
N TYR A 823 34.64 -30.48 -6.67
CA TYR A 823 35.37 -31.51 -5.96
C TYR A 823 34.81 -32.92 -6.22
N LEU A 824 33.49 -33.09 -6.15
CA LEU A 824 32.83 -34.37 -6.45
C LEU A 824 32.98 -34.78 -7.92
N ARG A 825 32.94 -33.82 -8.86
CA ARG A 825 33.21 -34.08 -10.28
C ARG A 825 34.65 -34.58 -10.51
N LYS A 826 35.65 -33.90 -9.95
CA LYS A 826 37.06 -34.31 -10.09
C LYS A 826 37.36 -35.67 -9.44
N ARG A 827 36.72 -36.00 -8.32
CA ARG A 827 37.02 -37.24 -7.56
C ARG A 827 36.24 -38.46 -8.05
N SER A 828 35.07 -38.29 -8.65
CA SER A 828 34.21 -39.40 -9.10
C SER A 828 34.68 -40.09 -10.39
N ARG A 829 35.61 -39.50 -11.17
CA ARG A 829 36.05 -39.99 -12.50
C ARG A 829 34.86 -40.31 -13.44
N LEU A 830 33.71 -39.70 -13.22
CA LEU A 830 32.59 -39.78 -14.13
C LEU A 830 32.92 -38.85 -15.31
N ASP A 831 33.62 -39.39 -16.31
CA ASP A 831 33.68 -38.74 -17.63
C ASP A 831 32.24 -38.54 -18.12
N ASP A 832 31.92 -37.34 -18.61
CA ASP A 832 30.59 -36.94 -19.07
C ASP A 832 29.96 -37.91 -20.10
N GLY A 833 30.78 -38.76 -20.75
CA GLY A 833 30.34 -39.79 -21.69
C GLY A 833 29.81 -41.10 -21.10
N LYS A 834 29.76 -41.30 -19.77
CA LYS A 834 29.39 -42.61 -19.15
C LYS A 834 28.14 -42.60 -18.27
N ILE A 835 27.32 -41.56 -18.35
CA ILE A 835 25.98 -41.58 -17.76
C ILE A 835 25.06 -42.29 -18.76
N TYR A 836 24.63 -43.52 -18.42
CA TYR A 836 23.82 -44.41 -19.28
C TYR A 836 22.55 -43.76 -19.86
N TYR A 837 22.07 -42.65 -19.28
CA TYR A 837 20.90 -41.93 -19.74
C TYR A 837 21.14 -41.13 -21.04
N GLN A 838 22.36 -40.63 -21.29
CA GLN A 838 22.65 -39.81 -22.48
C GLN A 838 22.95 -40.66 -23.72
N GLN A 839 23.63 -41.80 -23.59
CA GLN A 839 23.89 -42.67 -24.76
C GLN A 839 22.64 -43.39 -25.29
N THR A 840 21.54 -43.42 -24.55
CA THR A 840 20.33 -44.16 -24.93
C THR A 840 19.22 -43.29 -25.53
N SER A 841 19.22 -41.97 -25.36
CA SER A 841 18.22 -41.08 -25.98
C SER A 841 18.53 -40.69 -27.41
N ASP A 842 19.82 -40.69 -27.78
CA ASP A 842 20.28 -40.09 -29.05
C ASP A 842 20.54 -41.14 -30.15
N ASP A 843 20.46 -42.45 -29.83
CA ASP A 843 20.47 -43.53 -30.83
C ASP A 843 19.04 -43.87 -31.27
N PRO A 844 18.64 -43.55 -32.52
CA PRO A 844 17.30 -43.85 -33.03
C PRO A 844 16.95 -45.35 -33.04
N LYS A 845 17.91 -46.26 -32.85
CA LYS A 845 17.67 -47.71 -32.73
C LYS A 845 17.18 -48.16 -31.35
N ASN A 846 17.23 -47.32 -30.32
CA ASN A 846 16.95 -47.69 -28.93
C ASN A 846 15.54 -47.30 -28.40
N ARG A 847 14.56 -47.06 -29.28
CA ARG A 847 13.20 -46.62 -28.90
C ARG A 847 12.34 -47.64 -28.13
N ASN A 848 12.84 -48.86 -27.88
CA ASN A 848 12.05 -49.96 -27.28
C ASN A 848 12.47 -50.35 -25.85
N PHE A 849 13.02 -49.43 -25.05
CA PHE A 849 13.24 -49.72 -23.64
C PHE A 849 11.92 -49.74 -22.86
N SER A 850 11.67 -50.87 -22.19
CA SER A 850 10.53 -51.04 -21.29
C SER A 850 10.69 -50.13 -20.06
N ALA A 851 9.58 -49.85 -19.36
CA ALA A 851 9.63 -49.10 -18.09
C ALA A 851 10.55 -49.77 -17.05
N SER A 852 10.67 -51.11 -17.09
CA SER A 852 11.54 -51.89 -16.22
C SER A 852 13.02 -51.61 -16.45
N ASP A 853 13.43 -51.42 -17.71
CA ASP A 853 14.84 -51.18 -18.03
C ASP A 853 15.29 -49.77 -17.64
N ARG A 854 14.38 -48.79 -17.75
CA ARG A 854 14.62 -47.42 -17.26
C ARG A 854 14.74 -47.38 -15.73
N GLN A 855 13.91 -48.18 -15.05
CA GLN A 855 13.95 -48.35 -13.60
C GLN A 855 15.28 -48.98 -13.15
N LYS A 856 15.73 -50.06 -13.81
CA LYS A 856 17.03 -50.71 -13.53
C LYS A 856 18.22 -49.79 -13.76
N ALA A 857 18.21 -48.99 -14.83
CA ALA A 857 19.27 -48.02 -15.11
C ALA A 857 19.31 -46.90 -14.05
N PHE A 858 18.14 -46.45 -13.58
CA PHE A 858 18.02 -45.47 -12.50
C PHE A 858 18.55 -46.02 -11.16
N GLU A 859 18.18 -47.26 -10.81
CA GLU A 859 18.65 -47.94 -9.60
C GLU A 859 20.17 -48.18 -9.62
N ALA A 860 20.73 -48.56 -10.77
CA ALA A 860 22.18 -48.74 -10.93
C ALA A 860 22.98 -47.43 -10.77
N ASN A 861 22.44 -46.31 -11.28
CA ASN A 861 23.07 -45.00 -11.12
C ASN A 861 23.00 -44.50 -9.67
N ASN A 862 21.87 -44.70 -8.99
CA ASN A 862 21.74 -44.40 -7.56
C ASN A 862 22.68 -45.24 -6.69
N GLY A 863 22.85 -46.52 -7.02
CA GLY A 863 23.80 -47.41 -6.32
C GLY A 863 25.26 -46.95 -6.46
N ARG A 864 25.66 -46.49 -7.66
CA ARG A 864 27.01 -45.93 -7.89
C ARG A 864 27.23 -44.61 -7.15
N LEU A 865 26.24 -43.71 -7.18
CA LEU A 865 26.32 -42.43 -6.46
C LEU A 865 26.41 -42.67 -4.95
N ALA A 866 25.60 -43.58 -4.41
CA ALA A 866 25.66 -43.98 -3.01
C ALA A 866 27.02 -44.60 -2.64
N ALA A 867 27.63 -45.40 -3.51
CA ALA A 867 28.95 -45.99 -3.28
C ALA A 867 30.08 -44.93 -3.29
N VAL A 868 30.01 -43.94 -4.18
CA VAL A 868 30.97 -42.81 -4.24
C VAL A 868 30.85 -41.94 -2.99
N LEU A 869 29.63 -41.60 -2.57
CA LEU A 869 29.38 -40.83 -1.35
C LEU A 869 29.87 -41.61 -0.11
N LYS A 870 29.62 -42.91 -0.03
CA LYS A 870 30.04 -43.77 1.09
C LYS A 870 31.57 -43.96 1.16
N LYS A 871 32.27 -43.93 0.02
CA LYS A 871 33.74 -43.99 -0.04
C LYS A 871 34.38 -42.65 0.31
N THR A 872 33.85 -41.54 -0.23
CA THR A 872 34.33 -40.17 0.04
C THR A 872 34.10 -39.73 1.50
N TRP A 873 33.24 -40.45 2.23
CA TRP A 873 32.96 -40.19 3.64
C TRP A 873 33.80 -41.04 4.60
N ARG A 874 34.44 -42.11 4.10
CA ARG A 874 35.40 -42.93 4.86
C ARG A 874 36.83 -42.41 4.75
N ASP A 875 37.16 -41.75 3.65
CA ASP A 875 38.43 -41.04 3.39
C ASP A 875 38.32 -39.58 3.80
#